data_AF-A0A173GNB9-F1
#
_entry.id   AF-A0A173GNB9-F1
#
_cell.length_a   1.000
_cell.length_b   1.000
_cell.length_c   1.000
_cell.angle_alpha   90.00
_cell.angle_beta   90.00
_cell.angle_gamma   90.00
#
_symmetry.space_group_name_H-M   'P 1'
#
loop_
_entity.id
_entity.type
_entity.pdbx_description
1 polymer ?
#
loop_
_entity_poly.entity_id
_entity_poly.type
_entity_poly.pdbx_seq_one_letter_code
_entity_poly.pdbx_strand_id
1 'polypeptide(L)'
;MTTEVSTRLEGVNSKSTRTLLRVIILCFIAGAAVSSRLFSVIRMCNSIVASFFPETLDYLVAITFDPWFNFRATKYLVANGFYKFWDWFDDRTWHPLGRVTGGTLYPGLMVTSGVIYHALKALTVPVDIRNICVLLAPAFSGLTAYAAYLLTNEMTTSPSAGLLAAVFMGISPGYISRSVAGSYDNEAIAIFLLVFTFYLWIKALKLGSMLWGALCALFYGYMVASWGGYAFITCLLPLHALVLICMGRYSTRLYVSYTTWYALGTLASMQIPFVGFLPVKTSEHMPALGIFGFLQLIGFIQYVRSAIPSRQFQTFLVTILIATFGIGLIALVGLTSLGYIAPWNGRFYSLWDTGYAKIHIPIIASVSEHQPTAWPAFFFDLSFLIWLFPAGVYMCFQDLRDEHVFIVVYALFGSYFAGVMVRLMLTLTPIVCVAAAMALSSMLDTYITTKTPDPKVVESVSAEAVTKKPKATGALRGSEKPTIGIFRSSSKLAVIASVIVYLLMFVTHCTWVTSNAYSSPSVVLASRMPDGSQHIIDDYREAYQWLRQNTKKDAKIMSWWDYGYQIGGMADRPTLVDNNTWNNTHIATVGKAMSSREEVSYPIMRQHEVDYVLVVFGALLGYSGDDINKFLWMVRIAEGIWPDEVKEREFFTSRGEYRVDSEATDTMKNSLM
;
A
#
# COMPACT_ATOMS: atom_id res chain seq x y z
N MET A 1 27.60 47.47 -15.82
CA MET A 1 26.61 46.41 -16.13
C MET A 1 26.69 45.19 -15.21
N THR A 2 27.79 44.90 -14.51
CA THR A 2 27.90 43.75 -13.58
C THR A 2 27.38 44.03 -12.16
N THR A 3 27.27 45.30 -11.76
CA THR A 3 26.81 45.72 -10.42
C THR A 3 25.29 45.92 -10.31
N GLU A 4 24.57 46.11 -11.42
CA GLU A 4 23.09 46.23 -11.41
C GLU A 4 22.38 44.87 -11.52
N VAL A 5 23.08 43.83 -11.99
CA VAL A 5 22.54 42.46 -12.04
C VAL A 5 22.56 41.81 -10.65
N SER A 6 23.56 42.13 -9.81
CA SER A 6 23.65 41.63 -8.44
C SER A 6 22.53 42.17 -7.54
N THR A 7 22.16 43.45 -7.70
CA THR A 7 21.09 44.08 -6.90
C THR A 7 19.69 43.61 -7.30
N ARG A 8 19.44 43.28 -8.58
CA ARG A 8 18.17 42.65 -9.00
C ARG A 8 18.01 41.21 -8.48
N LEU A 9 19.10 40.46 -8.34
CA LEU A 9 19.08 39.10 -7.76
C LEU A 9 18.91 39.08 -6.24
N GLU A 10 19.27 40.16 -5.53
CA GLU A 10 19.03 40.29 -4.08
C GLU A 10 17.54 40.45 -3.75
N GLY A 11 16.76 41.15 -4.59
CA GLY A 11 15.30 41.21 -4.47
C GLY A 11 14.59 39.87 -4.71
N VAL A 12 15.18 39.00 -5.54
CA VAL A 12 14.70 37.63 -5.81
C VAL A 12 15.07 36.65 -4.68
N ASN A 13 16.00 37.01 -3.80
CA ASN A 13 16.50 36.17 -2.72
C ASN A 13 15.74 36.30 -1.39
N SER A 14 14.62 37.04 -1.37
CA SER A 14 13.82 37.18 -0.15
C SER A 14 13.21 35.84 0.29
N LYS A 15 13.06 35.62 1.61
CA LYS A 15 12.34 34.45 2.16
C LYS A 15 10.94 34.31 1.58
N SER A 16 10.29 35.43 1.24
CA SER A 16 8.96 35.46 0.62
C SER A 16 8.99 34.86 -0.79
N THR A 17 9.95 35.26 -1.63
CA THR A 17 10.10 34.76 -3.01
C THR A 17 10.40 33.25 -3.03
N ARG A 18 11.27 32.77 -2.12
CA ARG A 18 11.55 31.33 -1.98
C ARG A 18 10.34 30.53 -1.51
N THR A 19 9.50 31.13 -0.67
CA THR A 19 8.26 30.48 -0.19
C THR A 19 7.22 30.45 -1.30
N LEU A 20 7.06 31.53 -2.06
CA LEU A 20 6.18 31.59 -3.21
C LEU A 20 6.57 30.55 -4.27
N LEU A 21 7.87 30.44 -4.59
CA LEU A 21 8.37 29.44 -5.55
C LEU A 21 8.05 28.01 -5.08
N ARG A 22 8.18 27.71 -3.78
CA ARG A 22 7.83 26.39 -3.23
C ARG A 22 6.35 26.08 -3.40
N VAL A 23 5.48 27.04 -3.10
CA VAL A 23 4.02 26.86 -3.26
C VAL A 23 3.69 26.61 -4.73
N ILE A 24 4.27 27.39 -5.65
CA ILE A 24 4.06 27.21 -7.09
C ILE A 24 4.52 25.82 -7.55
N ILE A 25 5.72 25.38 -7.13
CA ILE A 25 6.24 24.05 -7.47
C ILE A 25 5.31 22.95 -6.92
N LEU A 26 4.85 23.06 -5.67
CA LEU A 26 3.92 22.09 -5.10
C LEU A 26 2.58 22.04 -5.84
N CYS A 27 2.05 23.19 -6.28
CA CYS A 27 0.86 23.23 -7.13
C CYS A 27 1.08 22.54 -8.48
N PHE A 28 2.22 22.75 -9.13
CA PHE A 28 2.56 22.04 -10.37
C PHE A 28 2.74 20.54 -10.15
N ILE A 29 3.35 20.12 -9.02
CA ILE A 29 3.48 18.70 -8.66
C ILE A 29 2.11 18.08 -8.44
N ALA A 30 1.21 18.74 -7.71
CA ALA A 30 -0.15 18.26 -7.53
C ALA A 30 -0.89 18.16 -8.87
N GLY A 31 -0.74 19.16 -9.75
CA GLY A 31 -1.28 19.14 -11.11
C GLY A 31 -0.75 17.98 -11.94
N ALA A 32 0.57 17.72 -11.89
CA ALA A 32 1.21 16.60 -12.60
C ALA A 32 0.80 15.23 -12.03
N ALA A 33 0.65 15.11 -10.72
CA ALA A 33 0.18 13.90 -10.06
C ALA A 33 -1.27 13.57 -10.45
N VAL A 34 -2.14 14.59 -10.54
CA VAL A 34 -3.52 14.40 -10.99
C VAL A 34 -3.58 14.10 -12.49
N SER A 35 -2.87 14.86 -13.34
CA SER A 35 -2.95 14.72 -14.79
C SER A 35 -2.44 13.36 -15.28
N SER A 36 -1.35 12.85 -14.69
CA SER A 36 -0.80 11.53 -15.01
C SER A 36 -1.77 10.37 -14.71
N ARG A 37 -2.77 10.57 -13.86
CA ARG A 37 -3.74 9.52 -13.49
C ARG A 37 -5.02 9.53 -14.33
N LEU A 38 -5.18 10.50 -15.23
CA LEU A 38 -6.39 10.68 -16.03
C LEU A 38 -6.35 9.97 -17.40
N PHE A 39 -5.27 9.28 -17.75
CA PHE A 39 -5.15 8.62 -19.06
C PHE A 39 -6.28 7.62 -19.35
N SER A 40 -6.71 6.85 -18.36
CA SER A 40 -7.83 5.90 -18.49
C SER A 40 -9.15 6.62 -18.81
N VAL A 41 -9.46 7.67 -18.05
CA VAL A 41 -10.68 8.48 -18.21
C VAL A 41 -10.70 9.17 -19.57
N ILE A 42 -9.59 9.78 -19.97
CA ILE A 42 -9.49 10.51 -21.25
C ILE A 42 -9.64 9.56 -22.43
N ARG A 43 -9.00 8.37 -22.40
CA ARG A 43 -9.11 7.39 -23.48
C ARG A 43 -10.51 6.84 -23.65
N MET A 44 -11.22 6.60 -22.54
CA MET A 44 -12.60 6.10 -22.61
C MET A 44 -13.60 7.19 -23.03
N CYS A 45 -13.46 8.42 -22.52
CA CYS A 45 -14.31 9.53 -22.94
C CYS A 45 -14.13 9.91 -24.41
N ASN A 46 -12.93 9.73 -24.98
CA ASN A 46 -12.67 10.04 -26.40
C ASN A 46 -13.00 8.89 -27.36
N SER A 47 -13.40 7.72 -26.87
CA SER A 47 -13.84 6.63 -27.74
C SER A 47 -15.25 6.89 -28.27
N ILE A 48 -15.48 6.60 -29.56
CA ILE A 48 -16.72 6.84 -30.33
C ILE A 48 -17.98 6.32 -29.61
N VAL A 49 -17.85 5.28 -28.77
CA VAL A 49 -18.91 4.71 -27.94
C VAL A 49 -19.48 5.72 -26.92
N ALA A 50 -18.66 6.62 -26.37
CA ALA A 50 -19.09 7.65 -25.43
C ALA A 50 -19.96 8.74 -26.08
N SER A 51 -19.74 9.01 -27.37
CA SER A 51 -20.53 9.99 -28.13
C SER A 51 -21.90 9.47 -28.55
N PHE A 52 -22.10 8.15 -28.67
CA PHE A 52 -23.36 7.56 -29.08
C PHE A 52 -24.29 7.16 -27.93
N PHE A 53 -23.76 6.96 -26.72
CA PHE A 53 -24.55 6.56 -25.55
C PHE A 53 -24.13 7.37 -24.31
N PRO A 54 -24.81 8.45 -23.92
CA PRO A 54 -24.48 9.20 -22.69
C PRO A 54 -24.60 8.36 -21.40
N GLU A 55 -25.34 7.24 -21.43
CA GLU A 55 -25.35 6.21 -20.37
C GLU A 55 -24.04 5.41 -20.27
N THR A 56 -23.10 5.53 -21.22
CA THR A 56 -21.76 4.90 -21.09
C THR A 56 -20.90 5.56 -20.02
N LEU A 57 -21.17 6.84 -19.69
CA LEU A 57 -20.55 7.51 -18.54
C LEU A 57 -20.98 6.86 -17.21
N ASP A 58 -22.12 6.15 -17.19
CA ASP A 58 -22.63 5.53 -15.96
C ASP A 58 -21.74 4.39 -15.43
N TYR A 59 -20.86 3.87 -16.28
CA TYR A 59 -20.04 2.68 -16.02
C TYR A 59 -18.53 2.97 -15.96
N LEU A 60 -18.12 4.24 -15.99
CA LEU A 60 -16.72 4.69 -15.92
C LEU A 60 -16.07 4.50 -14.52
N VAL A 61 -16.80 3.85 -13.60
CA VAL A 61 -16.58 3.90 -12.14
C VAL A 61 -15.47 2.98 -11.66
N ALA A 62 -15.14 1.93 -12.42
CA ALA A 62 -14.29 0.87 -11.92
C ALA A 62 -13.48 0.23 -13.04
N ILE A 63 -12.18 0.51 -13.03
CA ILE A 63 -11.19 -0.12 -13.91
C ILE A 63 -10.95 -1.59 -13.51
N THR A 64 -11.28 -1.99 -12.27
CA THR A 64 -10.94 -3.28 -11.65
C THR A 64 -12.17 -3.91 -10.96
N PHE A 65 -12.06 -5.17 -10.52
CA PHE A 65 -13.13 -5.93 -9.86
C PHE A 65 -13.54 -5.39 -8.48
N ASP A 66 -12.56 -5.07 -7.61
CA ASP A 66 -12.80 -4.68 -6.20
C ASP A 66 -13.58 -3.36 -5.99
N PRO A 67 -13.34 -2.28 -6.77
CA PRO A 67 -14.02 -0.99 -6.58
C PRO A 67 -15.55 -1.02 -6.67
N TRP A 68 -16.15 -2.04 -7.31
CA TRP A 68 -17.61 -2.14 -7.45
C TRP A 68 -18.32 -2.28 -6.11
N PHE A 69 -17.76 -3.07 -5.19
CA PHE A 69 -18.29 -3.20 -3.84
C PHE A 69 -18.21 -1.88 -3.07
N ASN A 70 -17.04 -1.24 -3.10
CA ASN A 70 -16.82 0.04 -2.44
C ASN A 70 -17.79 1.11 -2.97
N PHE A 71 -17.99 1.17 -4.28
CA PHE A 71 -18.93 2.11 -4.88
C PHE A 71 -20.38 1.84 -4.46
N ARG A 72 -20.82 0.57 -4.45
CA ARG A 72 -22.16 0.17 -3.97
C ARG A 72 -22.36 0.55 -2.51
N ALA A 73 -21.36 0.29 -1.66
CA ALA A 73 -21.35 0.65 -0.25
C ALA A 73 -21.45 2.18 -0.06
N THR A 74 -20.68 2.98 -0.81
CA THR A 74 -20.75 4.45 -0.76
C THR A 74 -22.11 4.98 -1.23
N LYS A 75 -22.70 4.40 -2.28
CA LYS A 75 -24.05 4.76 -2.74
C LYS A 75 -25.10 4.48 -1.66
N TYR A 76 -24.99 3.35 -0.96
CA TYR A 76 -25.87 3.03 0.16
C TYR A 76 -25.70 4.01 1.33
N LEU A 77 -24.46 4.37 1.68
CA LEU A 77 -24.16 5.34 2.75
C LEU A 77 -24.79 6.71 2.46
N VAL A 78 -24.69 7.21 1.23
CA VAL A 78 -25.27 8.50 0.84
C VAL A 78 -26.79 8.47 0.80
N ALA A 79 -27.39 7.34 0.38
CA ALA A 79 -28.85 7.22 0.27
C ALA A 79 -29.54 7.00 1.63
N ASN A 80 -28.95 6.20 2.52
CA ASN A 80 -29.59 5.73 3.76
C ASN A 80 -29.05 6.38 5.03
N GLY A 81 -27.91 7.08 4.95
CA GLY A 81 -27.23 7.70 6.08
C GLY A 81 -26.31 6.75 6.86
N PHE A 82 -25.55 7.33 7.78
CA PHE A 82 -24.46 6.63 8.48
C PHE A 82 -24.93 5.50 9.40
N TYR A 83 -25.97 5.72 10.21
CA TYR A 83 -26.44 4.69 11.16
C TYR A 83 -26.97 3.43 10.45
N LYS A 84 -27.73 3.61 9.37
CA LYS A 84 -28.21 2.48 8.56
C LYS A 84 -27.10 1.77 7.80
N PHE A 85 -26.01 2.47 7.47
CA PHE A 85 -24.80 1.89 6.88
C PHE A 85 -24.03 1.06 7.91
N TRP A 86 -23.95 1.54 9.15
CA TRP A 86 -23.28 0.84 10.24
C TRP A 86 -23.95 -0.50 10.58
N ASP A 87 -25.28 -0.55 10.53
CA ASP A 87 -26.07 -1.77 10.77
C ASP A 87 -26.47 -2.48 9.47
N TRP A 88 -25.78 -2.21 8.35
CA TRP A 88 -26.16 -2.76 7.05
C TRP A 88 -25.88 -4.26 6.94
N PHE A 89 -26.94 -5.04 6.75
CA PHE A 89 -26.92 -6.43 6.30
C PHE A 89 -27.26 -6.50 4.81
N ASP A 90 -26.34 -7.02 4.01
CA ASP A 90 -26.55 -7.25 2.58
C ASP A 90 -27.04 -8.69 2.36
N ASP A 91 -28.32 -8.80 2.01
CA ASP A 91 -29.00 -10.05 1.67
C ASP A 91 -28.73 -10.50 0.21
N ARG A 92 -28.15 -9.62 -0.61
CA ARG A 92 -27.85 -9.88 -2.03
C ARG A 92 -26.48 -10.51 -2.26
N THR A 93 -25.62 -10.61 -1.26
CA THR A 93 -24.31 -11.25 -1.39
C THR A 93 -24.23 -12.46 -0.49
N TRP A 94 -23.45 -13.47 -0.89
CA TRP A 94 -23.31 -14.73 -0.15
C TRP A 94 -24.63 -15.46 0.10
N HIS A 95 -25.49 -15.61 -0.90
CA HIS A 95 -26.69 -16.43 -0.73
C HIS A 95 -26.31 -17.89 -0.40
N PRO A 96 -26.88 -18.53 0.63
CA PRO A 96 -28.00 -18.10 1.50
C PRO A 96 -27.61 -17.42 2.83
N LEU A 97 -26.32 -17.24 3.12
CA LEU A 97 -25.80 -16.72 4.38
C LEU A 97 -26.07 -15.22 4.59
N GLY A 98 -25.97 -14.43 3.50
CA GLY A 98 -25.92 -12.97 3.58
C GLY A 98 -24.57 -12.46 4.11
N ARG A 99 -24.35 -11.14 4.05
CA ARG A 99 -23.14 -10.49 4.56
C ARG A 99 -23.48 -9.34 5.51
N VAL A 100 -22.96 -9.38 6.74
CA VAL A 100 -23.02 -8.24 7.67
C VAL A 100 -21.98 -7.21 7.24
N THR A 101 -22.36 -6.32 6.34
CA THR A 101 -21.42 -5.43 5.67
C THR A 101 -20.80 -4.42 6.63
N GLY A 102 -21.57 -3.84 7.55
CA GLY A 102 -21.06 -2.85 8.51
C GLY A 102 -19.96 -3.37 9.45
N GLY A 103 -19.97 -4.67 9.76
CA GLY A 103 -18.94 -5.34 10.57
C GLY A 103 -17.80 -5.96 9.78
N THR A 104 -17.93 -6.09 8.45
CA THR A 104 -17.00 -6.84 7.59
C THR A 104 -16.26 -5.96 6.57
N LEU A 105 -16.31 -4.64 6.73
CA LEU A 105 -15.63 -3.67 5.85
C LEU A 105 -14.86 -2.61 6.65
N TYR A 106 -13.91 -1.97 5.97
CA TYR A 106 -13.22 -0.78 6.44
C TYR A 106 -13.97 0.48 5.98
N PRO A 107 -14.63 1.26 6.86
CA PRO A 107 -15.56 2.31 6.45
C PRO A 107 -14.88 3.62 5.99
N GLY A 108 -13.57 3.75 6.17
CA GLY A 108 -12.82 5.00 5.98
C GLY A 108 -12.94 5.57 4.57
N LEU A 109 -12.88 4.72 3.54
CA LEU A 109 -13.01 5.14 2.15
C LEU A 109 -14.40 5.72 1.85
N MET A 110 -15.45 4.98 2.24
CA MET A 110 -16.84 5.34 1.97
C MET A 110 -17.26 6.60 2.74
N VAL A 111 -16.85 6.71 4.01
CA VAL A 111 -17.14 7.88 4.85
C VAL A 111 -16.48 9.12 4.28
N THR A 112 -15.22 9.04 3.84
CA THR A 112 -14.52 10.18 3.24
C THR A 112 -15.17 10.66 1.96
N SER A 113 -15.59 9.75 1.08
CA SER A 113 -16.36 10.13 -0.11
C SER A 113 -17.73 10.72 0.23
N GLY A 114 -18.42 10.17 1.24
CA GLY A 114 -19.70 10.69 1.72
C GLY A 114 -19.57 12.10 2.30
N VAL A 115 -18.54 12.37 3.10
CA VAL A 115 -18.27 13.71 3.66
C VAL A 115 -17.97 14.71 2.54
N ILE A 116 -17.16 14.33 1.55
CA ILE A 116 -16.88 15.19 0.38
C ILE A 116 -18.16 15.48 -0.40
N TYR A 117 -19.03 14.48 -0.61
CA TYR A 117 -20.31 14.65 -1.28
C TYR A 117 -21.23 15.63 -0.52
N HIS A 118 -21.37 15.48 0.79
CA HIS A 118 -22.18 16.38 1.61
C HIS A 118 -21.59 17.79 1.67
N ALA A 119 -20.26 17.94 1.71
CA ALA A 119 -19.58 19.23 1.67
C ALA A 119 -19.81 19.95 0.33
N LEU A 120 -19.68 19.25 -0.80
CA LEU A 120 -19.93 19.81 -2.14
C LEU A 120 -21.41 20.19 -2.33
N LYS A 121 -22.32 19.36 -1.81
CA LYS A 121 -23.75 19.66 -1.80
C LYS A 121 -24.08 20.88 -0.95
N ALA A 122 -23.43 21.06 0.21
CA ALA A 122 -23.55 22.25 1.04
C ALA A 122 -23.01 23.51 0.34
N LEU A 123 -21.99 23.37 -0.51
CA LEU A 123 -21.45 24.41 -1.38
C LEU A 123 -22.29 24.65 -2.65
N THR A 124 -23.46 24.02 -2.79
CA THR A 124 -24.37 24.11 -3.94
C THR A 124 -23.76 23.69 -5.29
N VAL A 125 -22.73 22.83 -5.27
CA VAL A 125 -22.16 22.23 -6.47
C VAL A 125 -22.76 20.82 -6.65
N PRO A 126 -23.71 20.62 -7.58
CA PRO A 126 -24.35 19.32 -7.78
C PRO A 126 -23.40 18.37 -8.53
N VAL A 127 -22.54 17.67 -7.78
CA VAL A 127 -21.67 16.61 -8.31
C VAL A 127 -22.26 15.25 -7.96
N ASP A 128 -22.35 14.36 -8.95
CA ASP A 128 -22.82 13.00 -8.72
C ASP A 128 -21.78 12.18 -7.92
N ILE A 129 -22.24 11.27 -7.07
CA ILE A 129 -21.37 10.50 -6.15
C ILE A 129 -20.33 9.68 -6.92
N ARG A 130 -20.68 9.25 -8.14
CA ARG A 130 -19.80 8.56 -9.07
C ARG A 130 -18.54 9.35 -9.38
N ASN A 131 -18.69 10.61 -9.77
CA ASN A 131 -17.57 11.45 -10.18
C ASN A 131 -16.60 11.68 -9.01
N ILE A 132 -17.14 11.78 -7.80
CA ILE A 132 -16.33 11.87 -6.58
C ILE A 132 -15.54 10.58 -6.36
N CYS A 133 -16.17 9.40 -6.51
CA CYS A 133 -15.49 8.12 -6.35
C CYS A 133 -14.37 7.92 -7.38
N VAL A 134 -14.60 8.32 -8.65
CA VAL A 134 -13.61 8.21 -9.74
C VAL A 134 -12.41 9.14 -9.52
N LEU A 135 -12.65 10.37 -9.07
CA LEU A 135 -11.62 11.41 -8.91
C LEU A 135 -10.96 11.44 -7.52
N LEU A 136 -11.41 10.59 -6.59
CA LEU A 136 -10.86 10.53 -5.24
C LEU A 136 -9.37 10.16 -5.24
N ALA A 137 -8.99 9.10 -5.96
CA ALA A 137 -7.61 8.61 -5.97
C ALA A 137 -6.61 9.64 -6.52
N PRO A 138 -6.87 10.33 -7.66
CA PRO A 138 -6.05 11.45 -8.10
C PRO A 138 -5.93 12.58 -7.08
N ALA A 139 -7.04 12.97 -6.43
CA ALA A 139 -7.03 14.04 -5.43
C ALA A 139 -6.14 13.68 -4.22
N PHE A 140 -6.28 12.45 -3.71
CA PHE A 140 -5.44 11.95 -2.62
C PHE A 140 -3.99 11.77 -3.03
N SER A 141 -3.69 11.47 -4.30
CA SER A 141 -2.30 11.43 -4.76
C SER A 141 -1.60 12.78 -4.65
N GLY A 142 -2.29 13.89 -4.93
CA GLY A 142 -1.73 15.24 -4.72
C GLY A 142 -1.42 15.50 -3.24
N LEU A 143 -2.30 15.05 -2.35
CA LEU A 143 -2.09 15.11 -0.90
C LEU A 143 -0.94 14.19 -0.45
N THR A 144 -0.76 13.02 -1.06
CA THR A 144 0.36 12.11 -0.79
C THR A 144 1.70 12.76 -1.18
N ALA A 145 1.77 13.45 -2.32
CA ALA A 145 2.98 14.19 -2.72
C ALA A 145 3.31 15.30 -1.70
N TYR A 146 2.29 15.99 -1.17
CA TYR A 146 2.47 16.96 -0.10
C TYR A 146 2.89 16.32 1.24
N ALA A 147 2.34 15.17 1.60
CA ALA A 147 2.77 14.42 2.78
C ALA A 147 4.24 13.95 2.66
N ALA A 148 4.66 13.51 1.47
CA ALA A 148 6.06 13.14 1.20
C ALA A 148 7.02 14.34 1.30
N TYR A 149 6.59 15.52 0.85
CA TYR A 149 7.32 16.78 1.06
C TYR A 149 7.55 17.05 2.55
N LEU A 150 6.48 16.98 3.35
CA LEU A 150 6.55 17.22 4.80
C LEU A 150 7.44 16.20 5.51
N LEU A 151 7.29 14.91 5.20
CA LEU A 151 8.10 13.84 5.76
C LEU A 151 9.60 14.07 5.48
N THR A 152 9.95 14.39 4.24
CA THR A 152 11.35 14.56 3.83
C THR A 152 11.98 15.82 4.43
N ASN A 153 11.22 16.91 4.58
CA ASN A 153 11.72 18.12 5.24
C ASN A 153 12.02 17.93 6.72
N GLU A 154 11.40 16.94 7.37
CA GLU A 154 11.79 16.54 8.72
C GLU A 154 13.07 15.70 8.73
N MET A 155 13.50 15.12 7.60
CA MET A 155 14.73 14.32 7.57
C MET A 155 15.96 15.17 7.32
N THR A 156 15.84 16.13 6.40
CA THR A 156 16.97 16.91 5.93
C THR A 156 16.83 18.38 6.30
N THR A 157 17.96 19.06 6.40
CA THR A 157 17.99 20.51 6.62
C THR A 157 17.68 21.29 5.33
N SER A 158 17.69 20.64 4.17
CA SER A 158 17.50 21.24 2.84
C SER A 158 16.06 21.02 2.34
N PRO A 159 15.25 22.10 2.19
CA PRO A 159 13.89 21.99 1.65
C PRO A 159 13.83 21.53 0.18
N SER A 160 14.97 21.50 -0.52
CA SER A 160 15.10 21.00 -1.89
C SER A 160 14.85 19.50 -1.97
N ALA A 161 15.34 18.73 -0.98
CA ALA A 161 15.12 17.29 -0.90
C ALA A 161 13.62 16.95 -0.81
N GLY A 162 12.85 17.75 -0.04
CA GLY A 162 11.41 17.57 0.05
C GLY A 162 10.68 17.79 -1.27
N LEU A 163 11.08 18.80 -2.04
CA LEU A 163 10.47 19.06 -3.36
C LEU A 163 10.76 17.90 -4.33
N LEU A 164 11.98 17.35 -4.33
CA LEU A 164 12.33 16.18 -5.14
C LEU A 164 11.53 14.94 -4.72
N ALA A 165 11.37 14.69 -3.42
CA ALA A 165 10.56 13.59 -2.92
C ALA A 165 9.09 13.70 -3.35
N ALA A 166 8.54 14.92 -3.34
CA ALA A 166 7.17 15.19 -3.79
C ALA A 166 7.00 14.94 -5.29
N VAL A 167 7.96 15.35 -6.12
CA VAL A 167 7.95 15.03 -7.57
C VAL A 167 7.97 13.52 -7.78
N PHE A 168 8.91 12.81 -7.15
CA PHE A 168 9.04 11.36 -7.30
C PHE A 168 7.79 10.61 -6.85
N MET A 169 7.23 10.97 -5.70
CA MET A 169 5.97 10.39 -5.22
C MET A 169 4.80 10.67 -6.17
N GLY A 170 4.72 11.89 -6.70
CA GLY A 170 3.61 12.31 -7.57
C GLY A 170 3.53 11.51 -8.86
N ILE A 171 4.66 11.13 -9.45
CA ILE A 171 4.72 10.49 -10.78
C ILE A 171 5.20 9.02 -10.77
N SER A 172 5.56 8.45 -9.62
CA SER A 172 6.07 7.08 -9.56
C SER A 172 5.03 6.05 -10.01
N PRO A 173 5.35 5.18 -11.00
CA PRO A 173 4.43 4.17 -11.51
C PRO A 173 3.97 3.15 -10.46
N GLY A 174 4.86 2.79 -9.52
CA GLY A 174 4.52 1.87 -8.42
C GLY A 174 3.31 2.37 -7.60
N TYR A 175 3.21 3.68 -7.36
CA TYR A 175 2.03 4.27 -6.71
C TYR A 175 0.86 4.49 -7.68
N ILE A 176 1.14 4.88 -8.92
CA ILE A 176 0.10 5.12 -9.94
C ILE A 176 -0.71 3.85 -10.23
N SER A 177 -0.07 2.68 -10.26
CA SER A 177 -0.70 1.38 -10.56
C SER A 177 -2.03 1.11 -9.83
N ARG A 178 -2.14 1.59 -8.58
CA ARG A 178 -3.32 1.43 -7.71
C ARG A 178 -4.07 2.74 -7.41
N SER A 179 -3.60 3.86 -7.97
CA SER A 179 -4.19 5.20 -7.77
C SER A 179 -4.65 5.88 -9.06
N VAL A 180 -4.83 5.14 -10.15
CA VAL A 180 -5.41 5.64 -11.41
C VAL A 180 -6.84 6.15 -11.19
N ALA A 181 -7.26 7.18 -11.93
CA ALA A 181 -8.64 7.65 -11.90
C ALA A 181 -9.60 6.51 -12.32
N GLY A 182 -10.62 6.26 -11.50
CA GLY A 182 -11.54 5.11 -11.65
C GLY A 182 -11.12 3.86 -10.88
N SER A 183 -9.99 3.87 -10.17
CA SER A 183 -9.62 2.83 -9.20
C SER A 183 -10.06 3.27 -7.80
N TYR A 184 -11.34 3.02 -7.46
CA TYR A 184 -11.91 3.34 -6.15
C TYR A 184 -11.63 2.21 -5.12
N ASP A 185 -10.34 2.02 -4.82
CA ASP A 185 -9.86 1.05 -3.85
C ASP A 185 -9.32 1.74 -2.59
N ASN A 186 -9.25 1.00 -1.48
CA ASN A 186 -8.84 1.48 -0.16
C ASN A 186 -7.40 2.03 -0.15
N GLU A 187 -6.55 1.49 -1.03
CA GLU A 187 -5.15 1.87 -1.19
C GLU A 187 -4.96 3.34 -1.61
N ALA A 188 -5.95 3.92 -2.29
CA ALA A 188 -5.92 5.31 -2.73
C ALA A 188 -5.76 6.31 -1.57
N ILE A 189 -6.48 6.08 -0.47
CA ILE A 189 -6.38 6.87 0.76
C ILE A 189 -5.27 6.33 1.67
N ALA A 190 -5.07 5.01 1.71
CA ALA A 190 -4.16 4.37 2.66
C ALA A 190 -2.72 4.90 2.58
N ILE A 191 -2.18 5.12 1.37
CA ILE A 191 -0.80 5.59 1.20
C ILE A 191 -0.63 7.03 1.68
N PHE A 192 -1.62 7.90 1.45
CA PHE A 192 -1.62 9.24 2.04
C PHE A 192 -1.55 9.17 3.56
N LEU A 193 -2.41 8.36 4.18
CA LEU A 193 -2.45 8.21 5.63
C LEU A 193 -1.20 7.57 6.22
N LEU A 194 -0.62 6.60 5.52
CA LEU A 194 0.63 5.96 5.92
C LEU A 194 1.77 6.98 5.99
N VAL A 195 1.99 7.73 4.90
CA VAL A 195 3.07 8.74 4.83
C VAL A 195 2.83 9.87 5.83
N PHE A 196 1.57 10.30 6.00
CA PHE A 196 1.22 11.36 6.93
C PHE A 196 1.36 10.92 8.40
N THR A 197 1.00 9.67 8.72
CA THR A 197 1.20 9.09 10.07
C THR A 197 2.69 9.01 10.41
N PHE A 198 3.54 8.62 9.46
CA PHE A 198 4.99 8.61 9.64
C PHE A 198 5.57 10.02 9.82
N TYR A 199 5.06 11.02 9.09
CA TYR A 199 5.43 12.41 9.30
C TYR A 199 5.11 12.87 10.74
N LEU A 200 3.88 12.61 11.20
CA LEU A 200 3.46 12.99 12.55
C LEU A 200 4.24 12.25 13.63
N TRP A 201 4.55 10.97 13.42
CA TRP A 201 5.37 10.17 14.33
C TRP A 201 6.75 10.79 14.55
N ILE A 202 7.44 11.14 13.46
CA ILE A 202 8.79 11.69 13.52
C ILE A 202 8.79 13.08 14.14
N LYS A 203 7.78 13.89 13.79
CA LYS A 203 7.59 15.20 14.40
C LYS A 203 7.31 15.11 15.90
N ALA A 204 6.51 14.12 16.32
CA ALA A 204 6.25 13.84 17.73
C ALA A 204 7.53 13.43 18.46
N LEU A 205 8.40 12.61 17.85
CA LEU A 205 9.69 12.22 18.45
C LEU A 205 10.65 13.39 18.62
N LYS A 206 10.76 14.26 17.61
CA LYS A 206 11.64 15.43 17.65
C LYS A 206 11.24 16.43 18.73
N LEU A 207 9.96 16.78 18.76
CA LEU A 207 9.42 17.78 19.67
C LEU A 207 9.15 17.21 21.07
N GLY A 208 8.95 15.90 21.20
CA GLY A 208 8.61 15.24 22.48
C GLY A 208 7.28 15.70 23.06
N SER A 209 6.34 16.14 22.22
CA SER A 209 5.08 16.73 22.63
C SER A 209 3.92 15.75 22.48
N MET A 210 3.11 15.65 23.54
CA MET A 210 1.93 14.80 23.62
C MET A 210 0.88 15.14 22.55
N LEU A 211 0.76 16.42 22.16
CA LEU A 211 -0.20 16.86 21.14
C LEU A 211 0.10 16.23 19.78
N TRP A 212 1.37 16.19 19.37
CA TRP A 212 1.78 15.56 18.11
C TRP A 212 1.63 14.03 18.17
N GLY A 213 1.84 13.42 19.35
CA GLY A 213 1.55 12.01 19.59
C GLY A 213 0.05 11.68 19.48
N ALA A 214 -0.83 12.54 20.01
CA ALA A 214 -2.27 12.39 19.91
C ALA A 214 -2.78 12.57 18.47
N LEU A 215 -2.25 13.55 17.73
CA LEU A 215 -2.54 13.71 16.30
C LEU A 215 -2.06 12.50 15.50
N CYS A 216 -0.88 11.96 15.80
CA CYS A 216 -0.39 10.73 15.19
C CYS A 216 -1.34 9.55 15.45
N ALA A 217 -1.85 9.40 16.68
CA ALA A 217 -2.83 8.38 17.03
C ALA A 217 -4.17 8.55 16.30
N LEU A 218 -4.64 9.79 16.12
CA LEU A 218 -5.87 10.09 15.36
C LEU A 218 -5.74 9.65 13.89
N PHE A 219 -4.65 10.02 13.23
CA PHE A 219 -4.39 9.62 11.84
C PHE A 219 -4.13 8.13 11.70
N TYR A 220 -3.52 7.50 12.71
CA TYR A 220 -3.42 6.05 12.79
C TYR A 220 -4.82 5.40 12.92
N GLY A 221 -5.71 5.91 13.76
CA GLY A 221 -7.10 5.44 13.83
C GLY A 221 -7.84 5.58 12.50
N TYR A 222 -7.63 6.70 11.79
CA TYR A 222 -8.19 6.89 10.45
C TYR A 222 -7.59 5.92 9.41
N MET A 223 -6.31 5.57 9.55
CA MET A 223 -5.66 4.54 8.74
C MET A 223 -6.26 3.15 9.01
N VAL A 224 -6.47 2.78 10.27
CA VAL A 224 -7.13 1.52 10.66
C VAL A 224 -8.55 1.47 10.08
N ALA A 225 -9.26 2.61 10.02
CA ALA A 225 -10.59 2.67 9.43
C ALA A 225 -10.58 2.52 7.91
N SER A 226 -9.46 2.80 7.25
CA SER A 226 -9.36 2.87 5.78
C SER A 226 -8.74 1.62 5.16
N TRP A 227 -7.72 1.01 5.79
CA TRP A 227 -7.00 -0.12 5.19
C TRP A 227 -6.37 -1.05 6.22
N GLY A 228 -6.44 -2.37 5.94
CA GLY A 228 -5.91 -3.43 6.80
C GLY A 228 -4.39 -3.44 6.99
N GLY A 229 -3.63 -2.71 6.18
CA GLY A 229 -2.19 -2.56 6.39
C GLY A 229 -1.81 -1.61 7.52
N TYR A 230 -2.76 -1.19 8.38
CA TYR A 230 -2.43 -0.58 9.67
C TYR A 230 -1.54 -1.49 10.53
N ALA A 231 -1.62 -2.82 10.35
CA ALA A 231 -0.74 -3.81 10.99
C ALA A 231 0.75 -3.52 10.70
N PHE A 232 1.06 -3.01 9.50
CA PHE A 232 2.42 -2.60 9.15
C PHE A 232 2.91 -1.44 10.04
N ILE A 233 2.05 -0.45 10.30
CA ILE A 233 2.37 0.69 11.17
C ILE A 233 2.53 0.21 12.63
N THR A 234 1.64 -0.67 13.11
CA THR A 234 1.73 -1.19 14.48
C THR A 234 2.94 -2.05 14.74
N CYS A 235 3.54 -2.66 13.71
CA CYS A 235 4.78 -3.42 13.87
C CYS A 235 6.02 -2.53 13.69
N LEU A 236 5.97 -1.57 12.75
CA LEU A 236 7.11 -0.73 12.41
C LEU A 236 7.45 0.32 13.50
N LEU A 237 6.44 0.98 14.08
CA LEU A 237 6.67 2.02 15.10
C LEU A 237 7.31 1.46 16.38
N PRO A 238 6.81 0.33 16.94
CA PRO A 238 7.48 -0.33 18.06
C PRO A 238 8.88 -0.80 17.67
N LEU A 239 9.05 -1.41 16.50
CA LEU A 239 10.36 -1.87 16.08
C LEU A 239 11.38 -0.72 15.99
N HIS A 240 10.97 0.44 15.49
CA HIS A 240 11.79 1.65 15.53
C HIS A 240 12.16 2.06 16.96
N ALA A 241 11.19 2.08 17.88
CA ALA A 241 11.44 2.37 19.30
C ALA A 241 12.41 1.35 19.93
N LEU A 242 12.27 0.07 19.61
CA LEU A 242 13.16 -1.00 20.08
C LEU A 242 14.59 -0.79 19.58
N VAL A 243 14.77 -0.48 18.29
CA VAL A 243 16.10 -0.21 17.71
C VAL A 243 16.75 1.01 18.39
N LEU A 244 15.98 2.08 18.65
CA LEU A 244 16.49 3.25 19.39
C LEU A 244 16.96 2.88 20.81
N ILE A 245 16.22 2.00 21.50
CA ILE A 245 16.60 1.50 22.83
C ILE A 245 17.87 0.65 22.75
N CYS A 246 17.96 -0.27 21.78
CA CYS A 246 19.14 -1.12 21.58
C CYS A 246 20.40 -0.30 21.24
N MET A 247 20.25 0.82 20.54
CA MET A 247 21.34 1.78 20.29
C MET A 247 21.73 2.61 21.54
N GLY A 248 21.06 2.42 22.68
CA GLY A 248 21.28 3.18 23.91
C GLY A 248 20.71 4.60 23.88
N ARG A 249 19.91 4.96 22.86
CA ARG A 249 19.33 6.30 22.67
C ARG A 249 17.95 6.44 23.26
N TYR A 250 17.78 6.01 24.52
CA TYR A 250 16.53 6.25 25.22
C TYR A 250 16.41 7.73 25.60
N SER A 251 15.28 8.34 25.28
CA SER A 251 14.93 9.70 25.65
C SER A 251 13.53 9.75 26.25
N THR A 252 13.30 10.67 27.19
CA THR A 252 11.94 10.98 27.69
C THR A 252 11.00 11.41 26.58
N ARG A 253 11.52 11.98 25.47
CA ARG A 253 10.73 12.31 24.28
C ARG A 253 10.15 11.06 23.61
N LEU A 254 10.96 10.02 23.45
CA LEU A 254 10.53 8.72 22.91
C LEU A 254 9.46 8.09 23.79
N TYR A 255 9.65 8.15 25.11
CA TYR A 255 8.69 7.63 26.08
C TYR A 255 7.33 8.33 26.00
N VAL A 256 7.30 9.67 26.01
CA VAL A 256 6.05 10.45 25.94
C VAL A 256 5.33 10.21 24.61
N SER A 257 6.05 10.26 23.49
CA SER A 257 5.45 10.11 22.16
C SER A 257 4.92 8.70 21.93
N TYR A 258 5.67 7.66 22.29
CA TYR A 258 5.24 6.27 22.12
C TYR A 258 4.06 5.90 23.03
N THR A 259 4.13 6.25 24.32
CA THR A 259 3.07 5.94 25.30
C THR A 259 1.75 6.60 24.91
N THR A 260 1.80 7.87 24.47
CA THR A 260 0.61 8.60 24.00
C THR A 260 0.03 7.98 22.74
N TRP A 261 0.89 7.68 21.75
CA TRP A 261 0.46 7.04 20.50
C TRP A 261 -0.16 5.67 20.75
N TYR A 262 0.47 4.83 21.58
CA TYR A 262 0.00 3.48 21.85
C TYR A 262 -1.35 3.48 22.57
N ALA A 263 -1.51 4.28 23.63
CA ALA A 263 -2.75 4.34 24.40
C ALA A 263 -3.93 4.85 23.55
N LEU A 264 -3.77 6.00 22.89
CA LEU A 264 -4.84 6.59 22.08
C LEU A 264 -5.07 5.81 20.78
N GLY A 265 -3.99 5.33 20.15
CA GLY A 265 -4.07 4.59 18.89
C GLY A 265 -4.76 3.25 19.05
N THR A 266 -4.46 2.51 20.13
CA THR A 266 -5.11 1.23 20.41
C THR A 266 -6.60 1.43 20.70
N LEU A 267 -6.96 2.44 21.49
CA LEU A 267 -8.37 2.78 21.76
C LEU A 267 -9.10 3.19 20.49
N ALA A 268 -8.48 4.00 19.62
CA ALA A 268 -9.05 4.37 18.34
C ALA A 268 -9.23 3.16 17.41
N SER A 269 -8.28 2.22 17.37
CA SER A 269 -8.40 1.01 16.55
C SER A 269 -9.53 0.08 17.02
N MET A 270 -9.79 0.01 18.33
CA MET A 270 -10.83 -0.84 18.91
C MET A 270 -12.26 -0.37 18.57
N GLN A 271 -12.44 0.90 18.21
CA GLN A 271 -13.76 1.46 17.88
C GLN A 271 -14.29 0.97 16.53
N ILE A 272 -13.42 0.45 15.66
CA ILE A 272 -13.80 -0.02 14.33
C ILE A 272 -14.33 -1.44 14.46
N PRO A 273 -15.60 -1.73 14.08
CA PRO A 273 -16.23 -3.03 14.30
C PRO A 273 -15.48 -4.20 13.70
N PHE A 274 -14.89 -4.00 12.52
CA PHE A 274 -14.06 -5.00 11.85
C PHE A 274 -12.85 -5.44 12.69
N VAL A 275 -12.27 -4.48 13.41
CA VAL A 275 -11.07 -4.70 14.22
C VAL A 275 -11.45 -5.17 15.63
N GLY A 276 -12.45 -4.54 16.25
CA GLY A 276 -12.97 -4.91 17.56
C GLY A 276 -11.85 -5.14 18.59
N PHE A 277 -11.79 -6.35 19.12
CA PHE A 277 -10.77 -6.75 20.13
C PHE A 277 -9.54 -7.45 19.56
N LEU A 278 -9.34 -7.45 18.23
CA LEU A 278 -8.13 -8.01 17.61
C LEU A 278 -6.83 -7.39 18.18
N PRO A 279 -6.73 -6.08 18.45
CA PRO A 279 -5.52 -5.46 19.01
C PRO A 279 -5.01 -6.06 20.33
N VAL A 280 -5.88 -6.73 21.08
CA VAL A 280 -5.55 -7.39 22.36
C VAL A 280 -5.41 -8.89 22.21
N LYS A 281 -6.16 -9.50 21.28
CA LYS A 281 -6.24 -10.95 21.15
C LYS A 281 -5.28 -11.54 20.13
N THR A 282 -4.85 -10.80 19.12
CA THR A 282 -3.99 -11.35 18.06
C THR A 282 -2.51 -11.16 18.36
N SER A 283 -1.70 -12.11 17.91
CA SER A 283 -0.24 -12.08 18.02
C SER A 283 0.41 -10.90 17.26
N GLU A 284 -0.27 -10.37 16.25
CA GLU A 284 0.22 -9.28 15.37
C GLU A 284 0.47 -7.98 16.14
N HIS A 285 -0.34 -7.69 17.17
CA HIS A 285 -0.25 -6.46 17.96
C HIS A 285 0.55 -6.64 19.27
N MET A 286 0.97 -7.87 19.58
CA MET A 286 1.77 -8.18 20.77
C MET A 286 3.12 -7.45 20.82
N PRO A 287 3.86 -7.26 19.70
CA PRO A 287 5.10 -6.47 19.73
C PRO A 287 4.87 -5.03 20.23
N ALA A 288 3.75 -4.41 19.88
CA ALA A 288 3.40 -3.07 20.34
C ALA A 288 3.13 -3.05 21.86
N LEU A 289 2.36 -4.02 22.36
CA LEU A 289 2.13 -4.17 23.80
C LEU A 289 3.41 -4.47 24.58
N GLY A 290 4.27 -5.35 24.04
CA GLY A 290 5.53 -5.73 24.65
C GLY A 290 6.49 -4.55 24.79
N ILE A 291 6.60 -3.73 23.75
CA ILE A 291 7.47 -2.54 23.76
C ILE A 291 6.88 -1.42 24.63
N PHE A 292 5.56 -1.30 24.68
CA PHE A 292 4.89 -0.43 25.65
C PHE A 292 5.27 -0.83 27.10
N GLY A 293 5.12 -2.11 27.46
CA GLY A 293 5.55 -2.61 28.77
C GLY A 293 7.04 -2.41 29.04
N PHE A 294 7.88 -2.62 28.03
CA PHE A 294 9.32 -2.43 28.14
C PHE A 294 9.72 -0.97 28.37
N LEU A 295 9.06 -0.01 27.71
CA LEU A 295 9.28 1.41 27.91
C LEU A 295 8.85 1.89 29.31
N GLN A 296 7.76 1.34 29.85
CA GLN A 296 7.34 1.59 31.23
C GLN A 296 8.41 1.11 32.23
N LEU A 297 8.96 -0.09 31.99
CA LEU A 297 10.02 -0.64 32.81
C LEU A 297 11.29 0.22 32.77
N ILE A 298 11.73 0.64 31.59
CA ILE A 298 12.93 1.49 31.45
C ILE A 298 12.71 2.85 32.12
N GLY A 299 11.52 3.45 31.94
CA GLY A 299 11.16 4.71 32.60
C GLY A 299 11.22 4.58 34.13
N PHE A 300 10.69 3.50 34.68
CA PHE A 300 10.77 3.19 36.10
C PHE A 300 12.21 2.96 36.59
N ILE A 301 13.01 2.19 35.85
CA ILE A 301 14.43 1.96 36.17
C ILE A 301 15.20 3.28 36.19
N GLN A 302 14.96 4.19 35.24
CA GLN A 302 15.62 5.50 35.22
C GLN A 302 15.20 6.39 36.39
N TYR A 303 13.93 6.37 36.78
CA TYR A 303 13.43 7.07 37.96
C TYR A 303 14.08 6.51 39.25
N VAL A 304 14.20 5.19 39.38
CA VAL A 304 14.86 4.59 40.55
C VAL A 304 16.37 4.86 40.54
N ARG A 305 17.00 4.91 39.36
CA ARG A 305 18.42 5.26 39.20
C ARG A 305 18.74 6.64 39.76
N SER A 306 17.83 7.62 39.64
CA SER A 306 18.05 8.96 40.21
C SER A 306 17.85 9.01 41.73
N ALA A 307 17.17 8.01 42.31
CA ALA A 307 16.87 7.95 43.74
C ALA A 307 17.87 7.10 44.58
N ILE A 308 18.63 6.19 43.96
CA ILE A 308 19.44 5.17 44.68
C ILE A 308 20.95 5.28 44.35
N PRO A 309 21.86 5.04 45.32
CA PRO A 309 23.31 4.95 45.07
C PRO A 309 23.72 3.82 44.10
N SER A 310 24.73 4.09 43.26
CA SER A 310 25.17 3.24 42.13
C SER A 310 25.48 1.77 42.46
N ARG A 311 25.85 1.46 43.72
CA ARG A 311 26.25 0.11 44.14
C ARG A 311 25.05 -0.82 44.36
N GLN A 312 23.94 -0.31 44.88
CA GLN A 312 22.69 -1.06 45.04
C GLN A 312 21.90 -1.14 43.74
N PHE A 313 22.13 -0.19 42.83
CA PHE A 313 21.47 -0.12 41.53
C PHE A 313 21.81 -1.31 40.60
N GLN A 314 23.05 -1.82 40.62
CA GLN A 314 23.41 -2.98 39.78
C GLN A 314 22.67 -4.25 40.19
N THR A 315 22.59 -4.54 41.49
CA THR A 315 21.85 -5.70 42.01
C THR A 315 20.35 -5.55 41.74
N PHE A 316 19.81 -4.35 41.91
CA PHE A 316 18.42 -4.03 41.59
C PHE A 316 18.10 -4.22 40.09
N LEU A 317 18.96 -3.72 39.19
CA LEU A 317 18.77 -3.83 37.74
C LEU A 317 18.76 -5.30 37.30
N VAL A 318 19.72 -6.10 37.77
CA VAL A 318 19.77 -7.54 37.45
C VAL A 318 18.54 -8.27 37.98
N THR A 319 18.12 -7.97 39.21
CA THR A 319 16.93 -8.60 39.83
C THR A 319 15.65 -8.25 39.07
N ILE A 320 15.45 -6.98 38.71
CA ILE A 320 14.28 -6.53 37.94
C ILE A 320 14.28 -7.12 36.54
N LEU A 321 15.43 -7.14 35.86
CA LEU A 321 15.50 -7.62 34.48
C LEU A 321 15.22 -9.12 34.42
N ILE A 322 15.74 -9.91 35.37
CA ILE A 322 15.42 -11.33 35.50
C ILE A 322 13.95 -11.53 35.88
N ALA A 323 13.42 -10.74 36.83
CA ALA A 323 12.03 -10.86 37.26
C ALA A 323 11.04 -10.52 36.13
N THR A 324 11.27 -9.41 35.40
CA THR A 324 10.39 -9.02 34.28
C THR A 324 10.54 -9.92 33.07
N PHE A 325 11.74 -10.38 32.74
CA PHE A 325 11.93 -11.33 31.64
C PHE A 325 11.30 -12.70 31.99
N GLY A 326 11.51 -13.18 33.23
CA GLY A 326 10.92 -14.43 33.72
C GLY A 326 9.39 -14.37 33.77
N ILE A 327 8.81 -13.35 34.40
CA ILE A 327 7.35 -13.16 34.46
C ILE A 327 6.76 -12.94 33.07
N GLY A 328 7.42 -12.13 32.22
CA GLY A 328 6.97 -11.85 30.86
C GLY A 328 6.94 -13.10 29.99
N LEU A 329 7.96 -13.96 30.07
CA LEU A 329 8.02 -15.20 29.30
C LEU A 329 7.01 -16.23 29.81
N ILE A 330 6.84 -16.35 31.13
CA ILE A 330 5.81 -17.22 31.73
C ILE A 330 4.40 -16.73 31.36
N ALA A 331 4.14 -15.42 31.40
CA ALA A 331 2.86 -14.86 31.02
C ALA A 331 2.56 -15.07 29.54
N LEU A 332 3.54 -14.88 28.65
CA LEU A 332 3.38 -15.08 27.21
C LEU A 332 3.09 -16.55 26.89
N VAL A 333 3.89 -17.49 27.44
CA VAL A 333 3.71 -18.92 27.22
C VAL A 333 2.40 -19.41 27.85
N GLY A 334 2.05 -18.91 29.05
CA GLY A 334 0.78 -19.19 29.72
C GLY A 334 -0.42 -18.71 28.91
N LEU A 335 -0.44 -17.45 28.47
CA LEU A 335 -1.55 -16.87 27.69
C LEU A 335 -1.70 -17.50 26.30
N THR A 336 -0.58 -17.91 25.69
CA THR A 336 -0.60 -18.60 24.40
C THR A 336 -1.10 -20.04 24.56
N SER A 337 -0.64 -20.77 25.58
CA SER A 337 -1.09 -22.16 25.84
C SER A 337 -2.54 -22.24 26.33
N LEU A 338 -3.03 -21.22 27.03
CA LEU A 338 -4.44 -21.08 27.42
C LEU A 338 -5.36 -20.69 26.25
N GLY A 339 -4.81 -20.38 25.07
CA GLY A 339 -5.58 -20.02 23.87
C GLY A 339 -6.24 -18.63 23.92
N TYR A 340 -5.89 -17.78 24.89
CA TYR A 340 -6.38 -16.40 24.93
C TYR A 340 -5.76 -15.52 23.84
N ILE A 341 -4.53 -15.84 23.42
CA ILE A 341 -3.86 -15.18 22.29
C ILE A 341 -4.04 -16.05 21.05
N ALA A 342 -4.73 -15.51 20.05
CA ALA A 342 -4.89 -16.17 18.76
C ALA A 342 -3.55 -16.20 18.00
N PRO A 343 -3.24 -17.31 17.30
CA PRO A 343 -2.04 -17.39 16.46
C PRO A 343 -2.13 -16.42 15.27
N TRP A 344 -1.01 -16.29 14.56
CA TRP A 344 -0.89 -15.43 13.39
C TRP A 344 -1.94 -15.81 12.34
N ASN A 345 -2.56 -14.80 11.72
CA ASN A 345 -3.49 -15.06 10.62
C ASN A 345 -2.73 -15.65 9.42
N GLY A 346 -3.34 -16.58 8.70
CA GLY A 346 -2.71 -17.31 7.58
C GLY A 346 -2.13 -16.40 6.49
N ARG A 347 -2.75 -15.24 6.24
CA ARG A 347 -2.25 -14.23 5.29
C ARG A 347 -0.97 -13.53 5.75
N PHE A 348 -0.82 -13.27 7.04
CA PHE A 348 0.41 -12.68 7.59
C PHE A 348 1.50 -13.75 7.76
N TYR A 349 1.10 -14.96 8.13
CA TYR A 349 2.01 -16.09 8.24
C TYR A 349 2.64 -16.44 6.88
N SER A 350 1.91 -16.33 5.78
CA SER A 350 2.45 -16.56 4.43
C SER A 350 3.52 -15.56 4.00
N LEU A 351 3.60 -14.39 4.64
CA LEU A 351 4.68 -13.42 4.40
C LEU A 351 6.00 -13.85 5.07
N TRP A 352 5.92 -14.70 6.10
CA TRP A 352 7.07 -15.29 6.76
C TRP A 352 7.45 -16.64 6.13
N ASP A 353 6.47 -17.55 6.04
CA ASP A 353 6.60 -18.85 5.39
C ASP A 353 5.90 -18.82 4.03
N THR A 354 6.68 -18.56 2.99
CA THR A 354 6.19 -18.43 1.61
C THR A 354 5.65 -19.74 1.02
N GLY A 355 5.94 -20.89 1.62
CA GLY A 355 5.42 -22.19 1.20
C GLY A 355 4.03 -22.52 1.78
N TYR A 356 3.69 -21.93 2.93
CA TYR A 356 2.49 -22.29 3.71
C TYR A 356 1.19 -22.09 2.92
N ALA A 357 1.04 -20.93 2.26
CA ALA A 357 -0.18 -20.61 1.51
C ALA A 357 -0.43 -21.60 0.37
N LYS A 358 0.61 -22.01 -0.35
CA LYS A 358 0.47 -22.92 -1.49
C LYS A 358 0.03 -24.33 -1.09
N ILE A 359 0.42 -24.77 0.10
CA ILE A 359 0.14 -26.13 0.59
C ILE A 359 -1.20 -26.18 1.34
N HIS A 360 -1.46 -25.22 2.24
CA HIS A 360 -2.57 -25.30 3.17
C HIS A 360 -3.79 -24.46 2.79
N ILE A 361 -3.62 -23.38 2.01
CA ILE A 361 -4.71 -22.46 1.66
C ILE A 361 -4.57 -21.99 0.20
N PRO A 362 -4.93 -22.85 -0.79
CA PRO A 362 -4.73 -22.56 -2.20
C PRO A 362 -5.44 -21.28 -2.68
N ILE A 363 -6.51 -20.85 -2.01
CA ILE A 363 -7.22 -19.59 -2.28
C ILE A 363 -6.29 -18.37 -2.15
N ILE A 364 -5.38 -18.36 -1.17
CA ILE A 364 -4.42 -17.26 -1.00
C ILE A 364 -3.39 -17.30 -2.14
N ALA A 365 -2.92 -18.48 -2.51
CA ALA A 365 -1.94 -18.64 -3.59
C ALA A 365 -2.51 -18.37 -5.00
N SER A 366 -3.83 -18.51 -5.19
CA SER A 366 -4.49 -18.30 -6.49
C SER A 366 -4.52 -16.83 -6.93
N VAL A 367 -4.41 -15.88 -6.00
CA VAL A 367 -4.39 -14.46 -6.35
C VAL A 367 -3.02 -14.09 -6.92
N SER A 368 -3.00 -13.55 -8.13
CA SER A 368 -1.77 -13.14 -8.82
C SER A 368 -0.96 -12.09 -8.03
N GLU A 369 -1.62 -11.28 -7.20
CA GLU A 369 -1.00 -10.26 -6.35
C GLU A 369 -0.15 -10.82 -5.21
N HIS A 370 -0.41 -12.06 -4.79
CA HIS A 370 0.32 -12.76 -3.72
C HIS A 370 1.63 -13.40 -4.21
N GLN A 371 1.91 -13.33 -5.51
CA GLN A 371 3.14 -13.88 -6.08
C GLN A 371 4.37 -13.02 -5.73
N PRO A 372 5.57 -13.62 -5.72
CA PRO A 372 6.81 -12.89 -5.50
C PRO A 372 7.15 -11.97 -6.69
N THR A 373 7.81 -10.85 -6.40
CA THR A 373 8.23 -9.88 -7.43
C THR A 373 9.51 -10.33 -8.13
N ALA A 374 9.49 -10.36 -9.46
CA ALA A 374 10.71 -10.47 -10.25
C ALA A 374 11.45 -9.12 -10.33
N TRP A 375 12.78 -9.15 -10.50
CA TRP A 375 13.60 -7.93 -10.64
C TRP A 375 13.15 -6.95 -11.74
N PRO A 376 12.58 -7.38 -12.89
CA PRO A 376 12.10 -6.44 -13.89
C PRO A 376 10.93 -5.60 -13.41
N ALA A 377 10.08 -6.13 -12.52
CA ALA A 377 8.96 -5.37 -11.94
C ALA A 377 9.46 -4.21 -11.08
N PHE A 378 10.51 -4.46 -10.28
CA PHE A 378 11.18 -3.41 -9.50
C PHE A 378 11.71 -2.26 -10.38
N PHE A 379 12.35 -2.60 -11.52
CA PHE A 379 12.84 -1.60 -12.46
C PHE A 379 11.69 -0.91 -13.22
N PHE A 380 10.65 -1.66 -13.58
CA PHE A 380 9.50 -1.15 -14.31
C PHE A 380 8.77 -0.05 -13.51
N ASP A 381 8.63 -0.25 -12.20
CA ASP A 381 7.86 0.65 -11.34
C ASP A 381 8.65 1.78 -10.68
N LEU A 382 9.95 1.57 -10.44
CA LEU A 382 10.81 2.54 -9.74
C LEU A 382 11.87 3.17 -10.66
N SER A 383 12.07 2.64 -11.87
CA SER A 383 13.04 3.14 -12.86
C SER A 383 14.43 3.34 -12.25
N PHE A 384 15.04 4.52 -12.38
CA PHE A 384 16.35 4.82 -11.81
C PHE A 384 16.37 5.02 -10.27
N LEU A 385 15.20 5.15 -9.62
CA LEU A 385 15.14 5.34 -8.16
C LEU A 385 15.69 4.14 -7.39
N ILE A 386 15.62 2.93 -7.97
CA ILE A 386 16.15 1.71 -7.32
C ILE A 386 17.67 1.75 -7.10
N TRP A 387 18.39 2.53 -7.91
CA TRP A 387 19.85 2.66 -7.86
C TRP A 387 20.25 3.71 -6.82
N LEU A 388 19.44 4.77 -6.70
CA LEU A 388 19.61 5.83 -5.70
C LEU A 388 19.14 5.41 -4.31
N PHE A 389 18.26 4.42 -4.22
CA PHE A 389 17.71 3.96 -2.95
C PHE A 389 18.78 3.45 -1.97
N PRO A 390 19.68 2.51 -2.33
CA PRO A 390 20.78 2.09 -1.45
C PRO A 390 21.71 3.24 -1.08
N ALA A 391 21.97 4.16 -2.01
CA ALA A 391 22.81 5.33 -1.74
C ALA A 391 22.19 6.25 -0.69
N GLY A 392 20.88 6.50 -0.77
CA GLY A 392 20.13 7.29 0.22
C GLY A 392 20.11 6.64 1.61
N VAL A 393 19.94 5.32 1.66
CA VAL A 393 20.00 4.55 2.91
C VAL A 393 21.42 4.61 3.51
N TYR A 394 22.45 4.48 2.68
CA TYR A 394 23.85 4.62 3.12
C TYR A 394 24.15 6.00 3.71
N MET A 395 23.61 7.06 3.12
CA MET A 395 23.72 8.42 3.68
C MET A 395 23.02 8.55 5.03
N CYS A 396 21.86 7.91 5.21
CA CYS A 396 21.18 7.86 6.51
C CYS A 396 22.03 7.17 7.58
N PHE A 397 22.82 6.16 7.20
CA PHE A 397 23.80 5.51 8.10
C PHE A 397 24.99 6.40 8.47
N GLN A 398 25.33 7.43 7.69
CA GLN A 398 26.45 8.31 8.01
C GLN A 398 26.11 9.32 9.10
N ASP A 399 24.95 9.98 8.98
CA ASP A 399 24.56 11.05 9.91
C ASP A 399 23.80 10.52 11.14
N LEU A 400 23.21 9.30 11.06
CA LEU A 400 22.63 8.52 12.17
C LEU A 400 21.86 9.37 13.21
N ARG A 401 20.85 10.11 12.78
CA ARG A 401 19.86 10.78 13.65
C ARG A 401 18.71 9.84 13.98
N ASP A 402 17.94 10.16 15.02
CA ASP A 402 16.83 9.31 15.47
C ASP A 402 15.75 9.13 14.38
N GLU A 403 15.53 10.18 13.57
CA GLU A 403 14.70 10.13 12.36
C GLU A 403 15.29 9.26 11.22
N HIS A 404 16.61 9.23 11.05
CA HIS A 404 17.26 8.41 10.01
C HIS A 404 17.17 6.92 10.33
N VAL A 405 17.20 6.55 11.62
CA VAL A 405 16.98 5.17 12.06
C VAL A 405 15.60 4.67 11.63
N PHE A 406 14.56 5.51 11.67
CA PHE A 406 13.23 5.14 11.20
C PHE A 406 13.23 4.77 9.71
N ILE A 407 13.89 5.59 8.88
CA ILE A 407 14.01 5.34 7.44
C ILE A 407 14.75 4.05 7.14
N VAL A 408 15.85 3.78 7.87
CA VAL A 408 16.63 2.56 7.68
C VAL A 408 15.81 1.31 7.99
N VAL A 409 15.08 1.33 9.12
CA VAL A 409 14.20 0.21 9.50
C VAL A 409 13.09 0.05 8.46
N TYR A 410 12.43 1.14 8.06
CA TYR A 410 11.38 1.09 7.05
C TYR A 410 11.91 0.59 5.69
N ALA A 411 13.09 1.04 5.25
CA ALA A 411 13.72 0.60 4.02
C ALA A 411 14.01 -0.91 4.05
N LEU A 412 14.55 -1.44 5.16
CA LEU A 412 14.87 -2.86 5.29
C LEU A 412 13.62 -3.75 5.21
N PHE A 413 12.61 -3.46 6.04
CA PHE A 413 11.39 -4.28 6.09
C PHE A 413 10.53 -4.07 4.85
N GLY A 414 10.43 -2.83 4.34
CA GLY A 414 9.73 -2.53 3.10
C GLY A 414 10.30 -3.28 1.91
N SER A 415 11.64 -3.35 1.78
CA SER A 415 12.29 -4.12 0.70
C SER A 415 12.07 -5.63 0.85
N TYR A 416 12.10 -6.16 2.07
CA TYR A 416 11.80 -7.58 2.31
C TYR A 416 10.37 -7.93 1.90
N PHE A 417 9.38 -7.17 2.38
CA PHE A 417 7.97 -7.44 2.10
C PHE A 417 7.61 -7.24 0.62
N ALA A 418 8.17 -6.22 -0.03
CA ALA A 418 7.99 -6.03 -1.47
C ALA A 418 8.61 -7.18 -2.28
N GLY A 419 9.71 -7.79 -1.81
CA GLY A 419 10.33 -8.96 -2.43
C GLY A 419 9.47 -10.22 -2.36
N VAL A 420 8.74 -10.40 -1.24
CA VAL A 420 7.88 -11.57 -1.03
C VAL A 420 6.56 -11.47 -1.78
N MET A 421 6.00 -10.26 -1.92
CA MET A 421 4.66 -10.05 -2.50
C MET A 421 4.59 -8.80 -3.38
N VAL A 422 4.12 -8.96 -4.63
CA VAL A 422 4.00 -7.87 -5.62
C VAL A 422 3.15 -6.70 -5.13
N ARG A 423 2.03 -6.95 -4.46
CA ARG A 423 1.17 -5.87 -3.95
C ARG A 423 1.87 -4.94 -2.95
N LEU A 424 2.80 -5.46 -2.15
CA LEU A 424 3.48 -4.70 -1.10
C LEU A 424 4.51 -3.70 -1.65
N MET A 425 4.78 -3.75 -2.96
CA MET A 425 5.53 -2.73 -3.67
C MET A 425 4.95 -1.31 -3.51
N LEU A 426 3.62 -1.22 -3.36
CA LEU A 426 2.92 0.03 -3.03
C LEU A 426 3.44 0.66 -1.73
N THR A 427 3.74 -0.16 -0.72
CA THR A 427 4.26 0.29 0.57
C THR A 427 5.76 0.59 0.56
N LEU A 428 6.51 0.05 -0.41
CA LEU A 428 7.94 0.36 -0.59
C LEU A 428 8.16 1.69 -1.32
N THR A 429 7.27 2.03 -2.26
CA THR A 429 7.41 3.23 -3.11
C THR A 429 7.68 4.52 -2.32
N PRO A 430 6.96 4.84 -1.22
CA PRO A 430 7.21 6.05 -0.44
C PRO A 430 8.64 6.18 0.08
N ILE A 431 9.21 5.10 0.66
CA ILE A 431 10.54 5.16 1.25
C ILE A 431 11.63 5.23 0.19
N VAL A 432 11.41 4.60 -0.97
CA VAL A 432 12.30 4.72 -2.13
C VAL A 432 12.34 6.16 -2.64
N CYS A 433 11.19 6.82 -2.78
CA CYS A 433 11.13 8.22 -3.20
C CYS A 433 11.84 9.15 -2.22
N VAL A 434 11.65 8.97 -0.91
CA VAL A 434 12.30 9.79 0.13
C VAL A 434 13.81 9.57 0.15
N ALA A 435 14.27 8.31 0.16
CA ALA A 435 15.71 7.99 0.18
C ALA A 435 16.42 8.45 -1.10
N ALA A 436 15.83 8.20 -2.27
CA ALA A 436 16.38 8.65 -3.54
C ALA A 436 16.43 10.19 -3.64
N ALA A 437 15.41 10.88 -3.11
CA ALA A 437 15.41 12.35 -3.05
C ALA A 437 16.51 12.91 -2.13
N MET A 438 16.79 12.27 -1.00
CA MET A 438 17.90 12.67 -0.12
C MET A 438 19.26 12.51 -0.80
N ALA A 439 19.48 11.36 -1.45
CA ALA A 439 20.70 11.11 -2.21
C ALA A 439 20.87 12.13 -3.35
N LEU A 440 19.84 12.30 -4.18
CA LEU A 440 19.91 13.23 -5.30
C LEU A 440 20.07 14.69 -4.85
N SER A 441 19.39 15.10 -3.78
CA SER A 441 19.54 16.45 -3.22
C SER A 441 20.96 16.70 -2.73
N SER A 442 21.59 15.75 -2.04
CA SER A 442 22.97 15.91 -1.59
C SER A 442 23.98 16.00 -2.74
N MET A 443 23.74 15.25 -3.83
CA MET A 443 24.53 15.37 -5.04
C MET A 443 24.35 16.77 -5.62
N LEU A 444 23.11 17.21 -5.83
CA LEU A 444 22.81 18.54 -6.36
C LEU A 444 23.39 19.66 -5.49
N ASP A 445 23.26 19.60 -4.17
CA ASP A 445 23.80 20.61 -3.24
C ASP A 445 25.34 20.68 -3.33
N THR A 446 26.01 19.54 -3.52
CA THR A 446 27.47 19.45 -3.67
C THR A 446 27.96 20.00 -5.02
N TYR A 447 27.25 19.71 -6.11
CA TYR A 447 27.69 20.07 -7.47
C TYR A 447 27.20 21.46 -7.94
N ILE A 448 26.04 21.94 -7.47
CA ILE A 448 25.47 23.26 -7.82
C ILE A 448 26.18 24.39 -7.08
N THR A 449 26.68 24.14 -5.87
CA THR A 449 27.35 25.20 -5.09
C THR A 449 28.66 25.63 -5.77
N THR A 450 28.63 26.85 -6.30
CA THR A 450 29.77 27.54 -6.93
C THR A 450 30.72 28.18 -5.91
N LYS A 451 30.37 28.18 -4.61
CA LYS A 451 31.26 28.68 -3.56
C LYS A 451 32.45 27.75 -3.40
N THR A 452 33.56 28.15 -4.00
CA THR A 452 34.90 27.68 -3.66
C THR A 452 35.17 28.03 -2.19
N PRO A 453 35.61 27.08 -1.34
CA PRO A 453 36.16 27.46 -0.04
C PRO A 453 37.37 28.38 -0.27
N ASP A 454 37.48 29.42 0.55
CA ASP A 454 38.57 30.41 0.50
C ASP A 454 39.90 29.66 0.72
N PRO A 455 40.91 29.78 -0.18
CA PRO A 455 42.16 29.00 -0.11
C PRO A 455 42.92 29.15 1.22
N LYS A 456 42.64 30.21 1.99
CA LYS A 456 43.25 30.44 3.31
C LYS A 456 42.84 29.45 4.40
N VAL A 457 41.69 28.77 4.28
CA VAL A 457 41.25 27.79 5.28
C VAL A 457 41.93 26.44 5.06
N VAL A 458 42.24 26.09 3.81
CA VAL A 458 42.84 24.79 3.45
C VAL A 458 44.29 24.69 3.95
N GLU A 459 45.07 25.78 3.88
CA GLU A 459 46.45 25.80 4.37
C GLU A 459 46.55 25.63 5.90
N SER A 460 45.60 26.20 6.65
CA SER A 460 45.58 26.11 8.12
C SER A 460 45.30 24.68 8.63
N VAL A 461 44.45 23.92 7.93
CA VAL A 461 44.11 22.54 8.29
C VAL A 461 45.22 21.56 7.89
N SER A 462 45.92 21.82 6.78
CA SER A 462 47.08 21.01 6.39
C SER A 462 48.31 21.20 7.29
N ALA A 463 48.46 22.36 7.94
CA ALA A 463 49.59 22.61 8.85
C ALA A 463 49.41 21.93 10.22
N GLU A 464 48.18 21.83 10.75
CA GLU A 464 47.92 21.16 12.03
C GLU A 464 47.97 19.61 11.94
N ALA A 465 47.71 19.03 10.76
CA ALA A 465 47.70 17.58 10.56
C ALA A 465 49.10 16.93 10.63
N VAL A 466 50.19 17.70 10.51
CA VAL A 466 51.56 17.15 10.47
C VAL A 466 52.17 16.93 11.86
N THR A 467 51.59 17.46 12.95
CA THR A 467 52.27 17.50 14.27
C THR A 467 51.78 16.50 15.34
N LYS A 468 50.77 15.64 15.08
CA LYS A 468 50.32 14.65 16.09
C LYS A 468 50.38 13.20 15.57
N LYS A 469 51.32 12.40 16.11
CA LYS A 469 51.40 10.94 15.93
C LYS A 469 50.13 10.24 16.50
N PRO A 470 49.58 9.20 15.85
CA PRO A 470 48.37 8.54 16.31
C PRO A 470 48.69 7.43 17.33
N LYS A 471 47.99 7.42 18.47
CA LYS A 471 47.86 6.24 19.34
C LYS A 471 46.57 5.49 18.98
N ALA A 472 46.72 4.19 18.77
CA ALA A 472 45.65 3.28 18.37
C ALA A 472 44.63 3.00 19.50
N THR A 473 43.35 2.95 19.13
CA THR A 473 42.31 2.07 19.71
C THR A 473 41.13 2.01 18.72
N GLY A 474 40.57 0.82 18.55
CA GLY A 474 39.78 0.43 17.38
C GLY A 474 38.33 0.92 17.39
N ALA A 475 38.03 1.88 16.51
CA ALA A 475 36.69 2.19 16.04
C ALA A 475 36.74 2.27 14.49
N LEU A 476 35.66 1.82 13.84
CA LEU A 476 35.52 1.62 12.40
C LEU A 476 36.10 2.78 11.55
N ARG A 477 37.16 2.46 10.80
CA ARG A 477 37.96 3.33 9.91
C ARG A 477 37.24 3.74 8.61
N GLY A 478 36.01 4.25 8.71
CA GLY A 478 35.20 4.65 7.54
C GLY A 478 34.56 6.04 7.60
N SER A 479 34.72 6.80 8.69
CA SER A 479 33.97 8.05 8.94
C SER A 479 34.87 9.27 9.12
N GLU A 480 35.79 9.51 8.21
CA GLU A 480 36.36 10.84 8.01
C GLU A 480 36.01 11.27 6.59
N LYS A 481 35.10 12.24 6.44
CA LYS A 481 34.73 12.83 5.15
C LYS A 481 35.99 13.47 4.54
N PRO A 482 36.65 12.88 3.53
CA PRO A 482 37.74 13.56 2.87
C PRO A 482 37.10 14.58 1.94
N THR A 483 37.28 15.88 2.23
CA THR A 483 36.87 16.95 1.34
C THR A 483 37.78 16.98 0.11
N ILE A 484 37.55 16.06 -0.82
CA ILE A 484 38.13 16.14 -2.16
C ILE A 484 37.28 17.14 -2.92
N GLY A 485 37.70 18.40 -2.93
CA GLY A 485 37.06 19.44 -3.71
C GLY A 485 37.03 19.06 -5.19
N ILE A 486 35.87 19.12 -5.82
CA ILE A 486 35.77 18.92 -7.27
C ILE A 486 36.08 20.26 -7.93
N PHE A 487 37.35 20.42 -8.35
CA PHE A 487 37.93 21.72 -8.71
C PHE A 487 37.60 22.21 -10.13
N ARG A 488 37.14 21.35 -11.06
CA ARG A 488 36.85 21.75 -12.44
C ARG A 488 35.36 22.04 -12.65
N SER A 489 35.03 23.22 -13.17
CA SER A 489 33.65 23.59 -13.55
C SER A 489 33.05 22.66 -14.62
N SER A 490 33.88 22.05 -15.47
CA SER A 490 33.44 21.09 -16.49
C SER A 490 32.90 19.78 -15.89
N SER A 491 33.49 19.26 -14.81
CA SER A 491 32.97 18.07 -14.13
C SER A 491 31.69 18.36 -13.36
N LYS A 492 31.57 19.55 -12.75
CA LYS A 492 30.31 20.02 -12.14
C LYS A 492 29.19 20.10 -13.19
N LEU A 493 29.47 20.73 -14.33
CA LEU A 493 28.50 20.85 -15.42
C LEU A 493 28.10 19.48 -15.98
N ALA A 494 29.05 18.56 -16.16
CA ALA A 494 28.79 17.21 -16.66
C ALA A 494 27.87 16.40 -15.72
N VAL A 495 28.10 16.49 -14.40
CA VAL A 495 27.25 15.80 -13.40
C VAL A 495 25.86 16.42 -13.32
N ILE A 496 25.75 17.76 -13.39
CA ILE A 496 24.44 18.42 -13.41
C ILE A 496 23.67 18.05 -14.68
N ALA A 497 24.34 18.03 -15.84
CA ALA A 497 23.74 17.65 -17.10
C ALA A 497 23.26 16.19 -17.09
N SER A 498 24.06 15.26 -16.55
CA SER A 498 23.65 13.86 -16.44
C SER A 498 22.44 13.68 -15.52
N VAL A 499 22.40 14.37 -14.38
CA VAL A 499 21.23 14.34 -13.48
C VAL A 499 19.98 14.87 -14.17
N ILE A 500 20.07 15.96 -14.94
CA ILE A 500 18.94 16.49 -15.71
C ILE A 500 18.45 15.46 -16.73
N VAL A 501 19.36 14.81 -17.45
CA VAL A 501 19.01 13.75 -18.42
C VAL A 501 18.30 12.59 -17.71
N TYR A 502 18.78 12.12 -16.56
CA TYR A 502 18.10 11.06 -15.80
C TYR A 502 16.71 11.48 -15.31
N LEU A 503 16.53 12.74 -14.87
CA LEU A 503 15.23 13.26 -14.49
C LEU A 503 14.26 13.31 -15.68
N LEU A 504 14.72 13.72 -16.87
CA LEU A 504 13.91 13.71 -18.09
C LEU A 504 13.54 12.29 -18.51
N MET A 505 14.50 11.35 -18.49
CA MET A 505 14.26 9.93 -18.77
C MET A 505 13.27 9.31 -17.77
N PHE A 506 13.32 9.73 -16.51
CA PHE A 506 12.35 9.29 -15.51
C PHE A 506 10.94 9.75 -15.83
N VAL A 507 10.75 11.02 -16.18
CA VAL A 507 9.42 11.55 -16.55
C VAL A 507 8.88 10.83 -17.79
N THR A 508 9.71 10.60 -18.82
CA THR A 508 9.29 9.88 -20.02
C THR A 508 8.95 8.42 -19.72
N HIS A 509 9.78 7.72 -18.92
CA HIS A 509 9.51 6.36 -18.46
C HIS A 509 8.20 6.27 -17.68
N CYS A 510 8.02 7.13 -16.67
CA CYS A 510 6.81 7.12 -15.84
C CYS A 510 5.55 7.39 -16.65
N THR A 511 5.61 8.34 -17.59
CA THR A 511 4.50 8.65 -18.49
C THR A 511 4.20 7.48 -19.42
N TRP A 512 5.23 6.85 -19.99
CA TRP A 512 5.10 5.71 -20.88
C TRP A 512 4.50 4.49 -20.17
N VAL A 513 5.02 4.14 -18.99
CA VAL A 513 4.51 3.02 -18.17
C VAL A 513 3.06 3.26 -17.79
N THR A 514 2.75 4.45 -17.29
CA THR A 514 1.38 4.79 -16.89
C THR A 514 0.41 4.69 -18.06
N SER A 515 0.81 5.24 -19.21
CA SER A 515 0.00 5.27 -20.44
C SER A 515 -0.17 3.89 -21.07
N ASN A 516 0.81 2.98 -21.01
CA ASN A 516 0.74 1.72 -21.74
C ASN A 516 0.35 0.52 -20.88
N ALA A 517 0.75 0.49 -19.60
CA ALA A 517 0.51 -0.67 -18.74
C ALA A 517 -0.61 -0.43 -17.72
N TYR A 518 -0.58 0.70 -17.01
CA TYR A 518 -1.50 0.91 -15.87
C TYR A 518 -2.83 1.57 -16.23
N SER A 519 -2.94 2.23 -17.39
CA SER A 519 -4.19 2.86 -17.83
C SER A 519 -5.07 1.96 -18.71
N SER A 520 -5.13 0.65 -18.43
CA SER A 520 -5.95 -0.31 -19.16
C SER A 520 -7.17 -0.75 -18.33
N PRO A 521 -8.42 -0.56 -18.81
CA PRO A 521 -9.64 -1.03 -18.15
C PRO A 521 -9.74 -2.56 -18.21
N SER A 522 -10.23 -3.19 -17.12
CA SER A 522 -10.47 -4.64 -17.10
C SER A 522 -11.88 -5.04 -17.55
N VAL A 523 -12.82 -4.09 -17.58
CA VAL A 523 -14.23 -4.33 -17.98
C VAL A 523 -14.39 -4.34 -19.49
N VAL A 524 -13.66 -3.46 -20.18
CA VAL A 524 -13.76 -3.25 -21.61
C VAL A 524 -12.43 -3.68 -22.21
N LEU A 525 -12.46 -4.66 -23.09
CA LEU A 525 -11.26 -5.18 -23.72
C LEU A 525 -11.00 -4.39 -25.01
N ALA A 526 -9.79 -3.86 -25.14
CA ALA A 526 -9.36 -3.17 -26.36
C ALA A 526 -8.47 -4.11 -27.17
N SER A 527 -8.93 -4.49 -28.36
CA SER A 527 -8.11 -5.17 -29.36
C SER A 527 -7.66 -4.18 -30.43
N ARG A 528 -6.45 -4.37 -30.95
CA ARG A 528 -5.90 -3.51 -32.01
C ARG A 528 -5.95 -4.28 -33.32
N MET A 529 -6.71 -3.78 -34.28
CA MET A 529 -6.78 -4.36 -35.61
C MET A 529 -5.47 -4.15 -36.38
N PRO A 530 -5.18 -4.94 -37.42
CA PRO A 530 -3.99 -4.75 -38.27
C PRO A 530 -3.88 -3.35 -38.89
N ASP A 531 -5.00 -2.68 -39.09
CA ASP A 531 -5.12 -1.29 -39.59
C ASP A 531 -4.77 -0.23 -38.51
N GLY A 532 -4.44 -0.66 -37.28
CA GLY A 532 -4.12 0.23 -36.17
C GLY A 532 -5.33 0.85 -35.47
N SER A 533 -6.55 0.66 -36.01
CA SER A 533 -7.81 1.01 -35.36
C SER A 533 -8.04 0.18 -34.10
N GLN A 534 -8.61 0.81 -33.07
CA GLN A 534 -8.98 0.15 -31.83
C GLN A 534 -10.40 -0.40 -31.96
N HIS A 535 -10.54 -1.73 -31.85
CA HIS A 535 -11.82 -2.38 -31.71
C HIS A 535 -12.09 -2.64 -30.23
N ILE A 536 -13.21 -2.10 -29.74
CA ILE A 536 -13.61 -2.18 -28.35
C ILE A 536 -14.59 -3.32 -28.19
N ILE A 537 -14.31 -4.23 -27.27
CA ILE A 537 -15.12 -5.40 -26.96
C ILE A 537 -15.71 -5.19 -25.56
N ASP A 538 -17.04 -5.19 -25.48
CA ASP A 538 -17.79 -4.80 -24.28
C ASP A 538 -18.79 -5.89 -23.83
N ASP A 539 -18.41 -7.15 -24.03
CA ASP A 539 -19.27 -8.33 -23.82
C ASP A 539 -19.68 -8.48 -22.34
N TYR A 540 -18.80 -8.12 -21.40
CA TYR A 540 -19.12 -8.15 -19.97
C TYR A 540 -20.31 -7.25 -19.64
N ARG A 541 -20.30 -6.00 -20.13
CA ARG A 541 -21.38 -5.05 -19.83
C ARG A 541 -22.67 -5.46 -20.52
N GLU A 542 -22.60 -5.93 -21.76
CA GLU A 542 -23.77 -6.44 -22.47
C GLU A 542 -24.41 -7.61 -21.71
N ALA A 543 -23.61 -8.60 -21.30
CA ALA A 543 -24.08 -9.77 -20.54
C ALA A 543 -24.69 -9.36 -19.19
N TYR A 544 -24.04 -8.48 -18.44
CA TYR A 544 -24.56 -8.00 -17.16
C TYR A 544 -25.82 -7.14 -17.31
N GLN A 545 -25.94 -6.35 -18.39
CA GLN A 545 -27.14 -5.58 -18.69
C GLN A 545 -28.31 -6.48 -19.09
N TRP A 546 -28.07 -7.49 -19.93
CA TRP A 546 -29.06 -8.50 -20.26
C TRP A 546 -29.59 -9.18 -19.00
N LEU A 547 -28.69 -9.58 -18.11
CA LEU A 547 -29.01 -10.21 -16.84
C LEU A 547 -29.86 -9.29 -15.96
N ARG A 548 -29.56 -7.98 -15.95
CA ARG A 548 -30.32 -6.99 -15.17
C ARG A 548 -31.73 -6.73 -15.71
N GLN A 549 -31.91 -6.76 -17.03
CA GLN A 549 -33.18 -6.39 -17.66
C GLN A 549 -34.12 -7.61 -17.85
N ASN A 550 -33.56 -8.79 -18.11
CA ASN A 550 -34.33 -9.95 -18.56
C ASN A 550 -34.57 -11.04 -17.50
N THR A 551 -33.92 -10.94 -16.34
CA THR A 551 -34.13 -11.90 -15.23
C THR A 551 -34.96 -11.30 -14.10
N LYS A 552 -35.59 -12.16 -13.28
CA LYS A 552 -36.27 -11.71 -12.06
C LYS A 552 -35.28 -11.08 -11.08
N LYS A 553 -35.72 -10.13 -10.25
CA LYS A 553 -34.85 -9.40 -9.32
C LYS A 553 -34.22 -10.28 -8.23
N ASP A 554 -34.88 -11.38 -7.90
CA ASP A 554 -34.49 -12.39 -6.93
C ASP A 554 -33.73 -13.58 -7.54
N ALA A 555 -33.46 -13.54 -8.85
CA ALA A 555 -32.76 -14.62 -9.54
C ALA A 555 -31.32 -14.76 -9.04
N LYS A 556 -30.96 -15.95 -8.54
CA LYS A 556 -29.64 -16.20 -7.94
C LYS A 556 -28.66 -16.68 -8.98
N ILE A 557 -27.47 -16.08 -8.97
CA ILE A 557 -26.45 -16.29 -9.98
C ILE A 557 -25.24 -16.97 -9.36
N MET A 558 -24.88 -18.12 -9.93
CA MET A 558 -23.65 -18.83 -9.62
C MET A 558 -22.57 -18.44 -10.63
N SER A 559 -21.45 -17.94 -10.13
CA SER A 559 -20.25 -17.62 -10.90
C SER A 559 -19.02 -17.94 -10.07
N TRP A 560 -17.83 -17.92 -10.68
CA TRP A 560 -16.59 -17.89 -9.92
C TRP A 560 -16.50 -16.63 -9.04
N TRP A 561 -15.73 -16.70 -7.95
CA TRP A 561 -15.70 -15.65 -6.93
C TRP A 561 -15.14 -14.31 -7.43
N ASP A 562 -14.30 -14.31 -8.48
CA ASP A 562 -13.72 -13.10 -9.09
C ASP A 562 -14.78 -12.08 -9.55
N TYR A 563 -15.94 -12.58 -9.99
CA TYR A 563 -16.97 -11.76 -10.65
C TYR A 563 -18.07 -11.29 -9.69
N GLY A 564 -18.07 -11.75 -8.44
CA GLY A 564 -19.19 -11.52 -7.52
C GLY A 564 -19.50 -10.04 -7.30
N TYR A 565 -18.48 -9.20 -7.13
CA TYR A 565 -18.67 -7.75 -7.00
C TYR A 565 -19.17 -7.07 -8.29
N GLN A 566 -18.75 -7.55 -9.46
CA GLN A 566 -19.22 -7.00 -10.73
C GLN A 566 -20.69 -7.34 -10.97
N ILE A 567 -21.11 -8.58 -10.70
CA ILE A 567 -22.51 -9.01 -10.84
C ILE A 567 -23.39 -8.21 -9.87
N GLY A 568 -22.99 -8.13 -8.59
CA GLY A 568 -23.73 -7.34 -7.59
C GLY A 568 -23.76 -5.84 -7.88
N GLY A 569 -22.76 -5.29 -8.58
CA GLY A 569 -22.67 -3.88 -8.96
C GLY A 569 -23.41 -3.52 -10.25
N MET A 570 -23.16 -4.26 -11.33
CA MET A 570 -23.67 -3.97 -12.68
C MET A 570 -25.00 -4.66 -12.96
N ALA A 571 -25.11 -5.96 -12.66
CA ALA A 571 -26.31 -6.74 -12.93
C ALA A 571 -27.38 -6.55 -11.83
N ASP A 572 -26.96 -6.12 -10.63
CA ASP A 572 -27.81 -5.95 -9.44
C ASP A 572 -28.64 -7.21 -9.16
N ARG A 573 -27.95 -8.34 -9.04
CA ARG A 573 -28.53 -9.67 -8.76
C ARG A 573 -27.84 -10.38 -7.60
N PRO A 574 -28.57 -11.22 -6.85
CA PRO A 574 -27.98 -12.03 -5.79
C PRO A 574 -26.88 -12.97 -6.29
N THR A 575 -25.73 -12.99 -5.60
CA THR A 575 -24.61 -13.90 -5.89
C THR A 575 -24.36 -14.89 -4.76
N LEU A 576 -23.92 -16.10 -5.12
CA LEU A 576 -23.59 -17.15 -4.16
C LEU A 576 -22.24 -16.90 -3.45
N VAL A 577 -21.25 -16.42 -4.21
CA VAL A 577 -19.88 -16.16 -3.74
C VAL A 577 -19.43 -14.76 -4.17
N ASP A 578 -18.49 -14.16 -3.42
CA ASP A 578 -17.92 -12.84 -3.73
C ASP A 578 -16.39 -12.80 -3.55
N ASN A 579 -15.80 -11.67 -3.94
CA ASN A 579 -14.35 -11.47 -3.90
C ASN A 579 -13.76 -11.35 -2.48
N ASN A 580 -14.58 -11.19 -1.43
CA ASN A 580 -14.07 -11.05 -0.06
C ASN A 580 -13.48 -12.35 0.48
N THR A 581 -13.89 -13.49 -0.09
CA THR A 581 -13.40 -14.83 0.22
C THR A 581 -13.39 -15.19 1.72
N TRP A 582 -14.41 -14.78 2.47
CA TRP A 582 -14.44 -14.98 3.92
C TRP A 582 -14.85 -16.40 4.35
N ASN A 583 -15.61 -17.11 3.51
CA ASN A 583 -16.01 -18.51 3.75
C ASN A 583 -15.46 -19.43 2.66
N ASN A 584 -14.33 -20.07 2.96
CA ASN A 584 -13.64 -20.98 2.04
C ASN A 584 -14.49 -22.20 1.65
N THR A 585 -15.28 -22.72 2.59
CA THR A 585 -16.11 -23.91 2.36
C THR A 585 -17.15 -23.66 1.29
N HIS A 586 -17.79 -22.50 1.33
CA HIS A 586 -18.83 -22.15 0.36
C HIS A 586 -18.26 -21.90 -1.05
N ILE A 587 -17.06 -21.31 -1.14
CA ILE A 587 -16.34 -21.18 -2.43
C ILE A 587 -15.97 -22.54 -2.98
N ALA A 588 -15.46 -23.42 -2.12
CA ALA A 588 -15.11 -24.77 -2.51
C ALA A 588 -16.35 -25.54 -3.00
N THR A 589 -17.54 -25.31 -2.42
CA THR A 589 -18.80 -25.90 -2.93
C THR A 589 -19.08 -25.47 -4.37
N VAL A 590 -18.88 -24.18 -4.69
CA VAL A 590 -19.00 -23.68 -6.07
C VAL A 590 -17.92 -24.31 -6.96
N GLY A 591 -16.67 -24.39 -6.49
CA GLY A 591 -15.59 -25.07 -7.21
C GLY A 591 -15.88 -26.55 -7.50
N LYS A 592 -16.47 -27.26 -6.53
CA LYS A 592 -16.94 -28.64 -6.67
C LYS A 592 -18.06 -28.75 -7.69
N ALA A 593 -19.05 -27.86 -7.64
CA ALA A 593 -20.13 -27.85 -8.63
C ALA A 593 -19.60 -27.60 -10.05
N MET A 594 -18.61 -26.73 -10.23
CA MET A 594 -18.01 -26.47 -11.55
C MET A 594 -17.09 -27.60 -12.04
N SER A 595 -16.46 -28.36 -11.14
CA SER A 595 -15.49 -29.41 -11.49
C SER A 595 -16.06 -30.82 -11.53
N SER A 596 -17.31 -31.03 -11.10
CA SER A 596 -17.96 -32.35 -11.09
C SER A 596 -18.85 -32.56 -12.32
N ARG A 597 -19.29 -33.81 -12.53
CA ARG A 597 -20.30 -34.17 -13.54
C ARG A 597 -21.66 -33.55 -13.25
N GLU A 598 -22.45 -33.31 -14.29
CA GLU A 598 -23.80 -32.73 -14.17
C GLU A 598 -24.69 -33.44 -13.12
N GLU A 599 -24.62 -34.76 -13.02
CA GLU A 599 -25.39 -35.57 -12.06
C GLU A 599 -25.09 -35.21 -10.59
N VAL A 600 -23.87 -34.76 -10.28
CA VAL A 600 -23.42 -34.33 -8.95
C VAL A 600 -23.63 -32.83 -8.77
N SER A 601 -23.35 -32.05 -9.81
CA SER A 601 -23.43 -30.59 -9.76
C SER A 601 -24.88 -30.08 -9.70
N TYR A 602 -25.82 -30.76 -10.38
CA TYR A 602 -27.22 -30.34 -10.41
C TYR A 602 -27.91 -30.39 -9.04
N PRO A 603 -27.77 -31.46 -8.22
CA PRO A 603 -28.22 -31.45 -6.82
C PRO A 603 -27.63 -30.31 -5.99
N ILE A 604 -26.34 -30.01 -6.13
CA ILE A 604 -25.67 -28.92 -5.40
C ILE A 604 -26.31 -27.56 -5.77
N MET A 605 -26.47 -27.30 -7.08
CA MET A 605 -27.12 -26.09 -7.57
C MET A 605 -28.57 -25.97 -7.08
N ARG A 606 -29.31 -27.08 -7.02
CA ARG A 606 -30.68 -27.11 -6.49
C ARG A 606 -30.74 -26.82 -5.00
N GLN A 607 -29.81 -27.34 -4.20
CA GLN A 607 -29.74 -27.06 -2.76
C GLN A 607 -29.49 -25.59 -2.45
N HIS A 608 -28.74 -24.90 -3.32
CA HIS A 608 -28.47 -23.46 -3.20
C HIS A 608 -29.44 -22.56 -3.98
N GLU A 609 -30.51 -23.15 -4.54
CA GLU A 609 -31.55 -22.44 -5.29
C GLU A 609 -31.01 -21.58 -6.44
N VAL A 610 -29.97 -22.07 -7.15
CA VAL A 610 -29.36 -21.36 -8.28
C VAL A 610 -30.32 -21.33 -9.47
N ASP A 611 -30.53 -20.15 -10.05
CA ASP A 611 -31.35 -19.97 -11.26
C ASP A 611 -30.51 -19.87 -12.54
N TYR A 612 -29.37 -19.17 -12.46
CA TYR A 612 -28.47 -18.93 -13.59
C TYR A 612 -27.02 -19.23 -13.23
N VAL A 613 -26.27 -19.74 -14.21
CA VAL A 613 -24.82 -19.95 -14.11
C VAL A 613 -24.13 -19.05 -15.12
N LEU A 614 -23.15 -18.27 -14.68
CA LEU A 614 -22.35 -17.40 -15.54
C LEU A 614 -20.91 -17.94 -15.62
N VAL A 615 -20.46 -18.19 -16.84
CA VAL A 615 -19.10 -18.66 -17.17
C VAL A 615 -18.50 -17.73 -18.22
N VAL A 616 -17.25 -17.32 -18.01
CA VAL A 616 -16.51 -16.49 -18.97
C VAL A 616 -15.67 -17.38 -19.87
N PHE A 617 -16.01 -17.40 -21.16
CA PHE A 617 -15.30 -18.16 -22.19
C PHE A 617 -14.58 -17.24 -23.18
N GLY A 618 -13.25 -17.33 -23.22
CA GLY A 618 -12.39 -16.40 -23.94
C GLY A 618 -11.79 -16.90 -25.27
N ALA A 619 -12.07 -18.15 -25.67
CA ALA A 619 -11.29 -18.81 -26.71
C ALA A 619 -11.38 -18.16 -28.09
N LEU A 620 -12.53 -17.62 -28.47
CA LEU A 620 -12.72 -16.96 -29.78
C LEU A 620 -11.82 -15.73 -29.95
N LEU A 621 -11.61 -14.99 -28.86
CA LEU A 621 -10.85 -13.75 -28.84
C LEU A 621 -9.39 -13.96 -28.42
N GLY A 622 -9.04 -15.15 -27.92
CA GLY A 622 -7.74 -15.40 -27.28
C GLY A 622 -7.59 -14.67 -25.94
N TYR A 623 -8.69 -14.48 -25.21
CA TYR A 623 -8.64 -13.86 -23.88
C TYR A 623 -8.08 -14.86 -22.85
N SER A 624 -6.92 -14.53 -22.28
CA SER A 624 -6.19 -15.40 -21.34
C SER A 624 -6.82 -15.50 -19.94
N GLY A 625 -7.69 -14.56 -19.57
CA GLY A 625 -8.31 -14.49 -18.24
C GLY A 625 -9.63 -15.25 -18.13
N ASP A 626 -9.84 -16.28 -18.94
CA ASP A 626 -11.07 -17.06 -18.97
C ASP A 626 -11.17 -18.08 -17.81
N ASP A 627 -12.36 -18.65 -17.62
CA ASP A 627 -12.59 -19.59 -16.53
C ASP A 627 -11.92 -20.95 -16.76
N ILE A 628 -11.59 -21.31 -18.00
CA ILE A 628 -10.84 -22.53 -18.33
C ILE A 628 -9.40 -22.46 -17.85
N ASN A 629 -8.72 -21.32 -17.99
CA ASN A 629 -7.37 -21.13 -17.43
C ASN A 629 -7.39 -21.08 -15.89
N LYS A 630 -8.49 -20.63 -15.29
CA LYS A 630 -8.68 -20.59 -13.83
C LYS A 630 -9.22 -21.90 -13.25
N PHE A 631 -9.71 -22.81 -14.09
CA PHE A 631 -10.40 -24.04 -13.69
C PHE A 631 -9.58 -24.89 -12.71
N LEU A 632 -8.27 -24.99 -12.92
CA LEU A 632 -7.40 -25.77 -12.04
C LEU A 632 -7.38 -25.24 -10.59
N TRP A 633 -7.58 -23.93 -10.39
CA TRP A 633 -7.74 -23.37 -9.04
C TRP A 633 -9.07 -23.77 -8.42
N MET A 634 -10.14 -23.86 -9.21
CA MET A 634 -11.44 -24.36 -8.73
C MET A 634 -11.31 -25.80 -8.21
N VAL A 635 -10.61 -26.65 -8.96
CA VAL A 635 -10.32 -28.04 -8.60
C VAL A 635 -9.49 -28.11 -7.31
N ARG A 636 -8.38 -27.37 -7.21
CA ARG A 636 -7.51 -27.37 -6.00
C ARG A 636 -8.23 -26.90 -4.74
N ILE A 637 -9.08 -25.88 -4.86
CA ILE A 637 -9.86 -25.37 -3.74
C ILE A 637 -10.92 -26.39 -3.30
N ALA A 638 -11.55 -27.07 -4.26
CA ALA A 638 -12.51 -28.15 -3.97
C ALA A 638 -11.83 -29.38 -3.34
N GLU A 639 -10.70 -29.84 -3.88
CA GLU A 639 -9.91 -30.97 -3.37
C GLU A 639 -9.45 -30.75 -1.92
N GLY A 640 -9.10 -29.51 -1.55
CA GLY A 640 -8.70 -29.19 -0.18
C GLY A 640 -9.77 -29.44 0.88
N ILE A 641 -11.06 -29.52 0.49
CA ILE A 641 -12.18 -29.78 1.40
C ILE A 641 -12.84 -31.14 1.14
N TRP A 642 -12.95 -31.57 -0.12
CA TRP A 642 -13.49 -32.88 -0.53
C TRP A 642 -12.45 -33.69 -1.32
N PRO A 643 -11.39 -34.18 -0.68
CA PRO A 643 -10.30 -34.92 -1.35
C PRO A 643 -10.73 -36.28 -1.93
N ASP A 644 -11.82 -36.85 -1.40
CA ASP A 644 -12.34 -38.14 -1.85
C ASP A 644 -13.16 -38.02 -3.15
N GLU A 645 -13.75 -36.84 -3.41
CA GLU A 645 -14.66 -36.62 -4.52
C GLU A 645 -14.01 -35.89 -5.70
N VAL A 646 -13.12 -34.93 -5.44
CA VAL A 646 -12.44 -34.15 -6.48
C VAL A 646 -10.94 -34.30 -6.29
N LYS A 647 -10.24 -34.80 -7.30
CA LYS A 647 -8.79 -35.02 -7.28
C LYS A 647 -8.12 -34.32 -8.46
N GLU A 648 -7.17 -33.42 -8.19
CA GLU A 648 -6.45 -32.69 -9.23
C GLU A 648 -5.83 -33.61 -10.29
N ARG A 649 -5.27 -34.76 -9.87
CA ARG A 649 -4.60 -35.71 -10.77
C ARG A 649 -5.51 -36.27 -11.87
N GLU A 650 -6.82 -36.36 -11.65
CA GLU A 650 -7.77 -36.92 -12.63
C GLU A 650 -8.04 -36.00 -13.82
N PHE A 651 -7.74 -34.70 -13.68
CA PHE A 651 -7.84 -33.71 -14.74
C PHE A 651 -6.61 -33.66 -15.65
N PHE A 652 -5.53 -34.37 -15.29
CA PHE A 652 -4.31 -34.47 -16.09
C PHE A 652 -4.25 -35.78 -16.85
N THR A 653 -3.69 -35.74 -18.05
CA THR A 653 -3.39 -36.97 -18.80
C THR A 653 -2.44 -37.87 -18.01
N SER A 654 -2.31 -39.14 -18.42
CA SER A 654 -1.34 -40.07 -17.80
C SER A 654 0.10 -39.51 -17.78
N ARG A 655 0.45 -38.68 -18.76
CA ARG A 655 1.73 -37.96 -18.87
C ARG A 655 1.84 -36.71 -17.98
N GLY A 656 0.75 -36.25 -17.38
CA GLY A 656 0.71 -35.04 -16.56
C GLY A 656 0.47 -33.75 -17.32
N GLU A 657 -0.08 -33.82 -18.54
CA GLU A 657 -0.38 -32.65 -19.36
C GLU A 657 -1.82 -32.19 -19.12
N TYR A 658 -2.04 -30.86 -19.00
CA TYR A 658 -3.37 -30.25 -18.97
C TYR A 658 -3.79 -29.94 -20.41
N ARG A 659 -4.79 -30.67 -20.91
CA ARG A 659 -5.21 -30.64 -22.32
C ARG A 659 -6.72 -30.59 -22.44
N VAL A 660 -7.19 -29.95 -23.51
CA VAL A 660 -8.62 -29.72 -23.82
C VAL A 660 -9.00 -30.33 -25.17
N ASP A 661 -8.07 -30.99 -25.87
CA ASP A 661 -8.33 -31.66 -27.14
C ASP A 661 -8.86 -33.09 -26.95
N SER A 662 -8.92 -33.89 -28.01
CA SER A 662 -9.41 -35.28 -27.95
C SER A 662 -8.65 -36.16 -26.95
N GLU A 663 -7.41 -35.80 -26.61
CA GLU A 663 -6.59 -36.50 -25.61
C GLU A 663 -6.85 -36.07 -24.16
N ALA A 664 -7.76 -35.11 -23.92
CA ALA A 664 -8.18 -34.74 -22.57
C ALA A 664 -8.79 -35.94 -21.82
N THR A 665 -8.65 -35.95 -20.49
CA THR A 665 -9.18 -37.03 -19.66
C THR A 665 -10.70 -37.06 -19.69
N ASP A 666 -11.28 -38.24 -19.45
CA ASP A 666 -12.74 -38.36 -19.37
C ASP A 666 -13.32 -37.54 -18.22
N THR A 667 -12.56 -37.31 -17.15
CA THR A 667 -12.97 -36.42 -16.05
C THR A 667 -13.06 -34.97 -16.52
N MET A 668 -12.08 -34.48 -17.31
CA MET A 668 -12.09 -33.13 -17.88
C MET A 668 -13.19 -32.95 -18.96
N LYS A 669 -13.47 -34.00 -19.75
CA LYS A 669 -14.52 -33.92 -20.80
C LYS A 669 -15.93 -33.95 -20.24
N ASN A 670 -16.13 -34.58 -19.09
CA ASN A 670 -17.43 -34.75 -18.46
C ASN A 670 -17.63 -33.80 -17.26
N SER A 671 -16.74 -32.84 -17.02
CA SER A 671 -16.98 -31.78 -16.04
C SER A 671 -18.10 -30.85 -16.52
N LEU A 672 -18.74 -30.16 -15.57
CA LEU A 672 -19.77 -29.17 -15.88
C LEU A 672 -19.19 -27.94 -16.63
N MET A 673 -17.98 -27.52 -16.25
CA MET A 673 -17.16 -26.53 -16.97
C MET A 673 -16.53 -27.16 -18.19
#